data_AF-A0A817C7X5-F1
#
_entry.id   AF-A0A817C7X5-F1
#
_cell.length_a   1.000
_cell.length_b   1.000
_cell.length_c   1.000
_cell.angle_alpha   90.00
_cell.angle_beta   90.00
_cell.angle_gamma   90.00
#
_symmetry.space_group_name_H-M   'P 1'
#
loop_
_entity.id
_entity.type
_entity.pdbx_description
1 polymer ?
#
loop_
_entity_poly.entity_id
_entity_poly.type
_entity_poly.pdbx_seq_one_letter_code
_entity_poly.pdbx_strand_id
1 'polypeptide(L)'
;MVIFYLLLLNICSIIANNSFDFRFVSYNELLQNGQIYQNDDHAFDAITIDQQRDQIIIGAKNAIIRLSLGDFHLLERYKWETSTNEKIICHNQIQSFNECENYIRVLALRSYDQSLLICGTNSYHPICIWRRPDSLSTIISNNEKFISGNGKSPYNSQYSSAYHLIDTELYSATISEPVFGVNDPLIQRSFSHTKQLRTQQHDSNWLKNPYFVRILNIDPYVYTFFREISLEHLSCGMNVYSRVARVCKYDHGTMTFSDTFRSYSKLRLLCSKKLLNEKTSFDFNELQSIYFYSSLNLIYGAFNLPKSGLIGSAICIYTIDQLESVFKSSFLTQKSNESYWISSSTEQEMEKCEPNSSNDISSIASGRVLRSGVLQSSFDALILDDIRIGHLLVDHFYDVTVFFIITLDGLWLRKYSLITNENDKKLCLIEQIELKPSMISSNDWKVNKAEFISKTKEIIITTSISVLKISVARCDRFNTSHLCTASMDPYCIWDNYYQRCNFSRISSWKISRQLLTCPILNVTIDGGWTSWSSWFMCQQETGEKCQCRTRSCTQPKPQFDGEFCQGNYIEISQCEVHGDWSPWSTWSICSQTCGKKFRSRTRTCTNPKPKNNGRICIGSEREEESCPEIICSSETSRLSNWSEWDICSKSCGGGIQKRRRTCSSNGEKCNECLDEIRLCNELPCPIQPVTMWTNWTRIVLQKDRLNSDDMITETRSRFVCTLSSSSDQQRLEIDSDKVIYRVCNNKGYDCQQTGNFLILRRVRIL
;
A
#
# COMPACT_ATOMS: atom_id res chain seq x y z
N MET A 1 4.96 -7.99 -42.44
CA MET A 1 4.21 -8.99 -41.63
C MET A 1 5.04 -9.64 -40.54
N VAL A 2 6.32 -10.02 -40.77
CA VAL A 2 7.18 -10.66 -39.75
C VAL A 2 7.52 -9.73 -38.56
N ILE A 3 7.73 -8.44 -38.81
CA ILE A 3 8.01 -7.44 -37.76
C ILE A 3 6.78 -7.19 -36.87
N PHE A 4 5.57 -7.30 -37.44
CA PHE A 4 4.31 -7.14 -36.69
C PHE A 4 4.03 -8.35 -35.78
N TYR A 5 4.42 -9.55 -36.23
CA TYR A 5 4.36 -10.77 -35.41
C TYR A 5 5.39 -10.79 -34.28
N LEU A 6 6.59 -10.25 -34.49
CA LEU A 6 7.61 -10.09 -33.43
C LEU A 6 7.26 -9.02 -32.39
N LEU A 7 6.55 -7.96 -32.80
CA LEU A 7 5.97 -6.97 -31.89
C LEU A 7 4.80 -7.55 -31.11
N LEU A 8 3.91 -8.32 -31.74
CA LEU A 8 2.82 -9.02 -31.05
C LEU A 8 3.33 -10.09 -30.08
N LEU A 9 4.41 -10.82 -30.40
CA LEU A 9 5.05 -11.78 -29.49
C LEU A 9 5.74 -11.08 -28.32
N ASN A 10 6.39 -9.93 -28.52
CA ASN A 10 6.94 -9.13 -27.41
C ASN A 10 5.85 -8.52 -26.53
N ILE A 11 4.75 -8.03 -27.11
CA ILE A 11 3.60 -7.51 -26.36
C ILE A 11 2.88 -8.64 -25.61
N CYS A 12 2.80 -9.84 -26.19
CA CYS A 12 2.23 -11.02 -25.53
C CYS A 12 3.16 -11.53 -24.40
N SER A 13 4.49 -11.42 -24.55
CA SER A 13 5.47 -11.73 -23.50
C SER A 13 5.40 -10.75 -22.31
N ILE A 14 5.10 -9.47 -22.58
CA ILE A 14 4.96 -8.43 -21.57
C ILE A 14 3.60 -8.54 -20.83
N ILE A 15 2.56 -9.08 -21.47
CA ILE A 15 1.24 -9.28 -20.86
C ILE A 15 1.14 -10.63 -20.12
N ALA A 16 1.98 -11.63 -20.46
CA ALA A 16 1.92 -12.97 -19.90
C ALA A 16 2.66 -13.16 -18.55
N ASN A 17 3.29 -12.12 -17.99
CA ASN A 17 4.13 -12.27 -16.78
C ASN A 17 3.88 -11.24 -15.67
N ASN A 18 2.65 -10.74 -15.52
CA ASN A 18 2.24 -10.07 -14.28
C ASN A 18 1.84 -11.11 -13.22
N SER A 19 2.79 -11.95 -12.81
CA SER A 19 2.67 -12.69 -11.55
C SER A 19 2.64 -11.67 -10.41
N PHE A 20 1.59 -11.69 -9.60
CA PHE A 20 1.41 -10.88 -8.41
C PHE A 20 2.47 -11.31 -7.41
N ASP A 21 3.54 -10.54 -7.32
CA ASP A 21 4.55 -10.70 -6.30
C ASP A 21 4.09 -9.95 -5.04
N PHE A 22 3.50 -10.65 -4.08
CA PHE A 22 3.00 -10.04 -2.83
C PHE A 22 4.11 -9.35 -2.00
N ARG A 23 5.38 -9.64 -2.29
CA ARG A 23 6.52 -8.97 -1.65
C ARG A 23 6.61 -7.51 -2.08
N PHE A 24 6.04 -7.15 -3.22
CA PHE A 24 6.06 -5.79 -3.73
C PHE A 24 5.07 -4.88 -2.98
N VAL A 25 5.54 -3.72 -2.55
CA VAL A 25 4.73 -2.63 -1.98
C VAL A 25 4.99 -1.39 -2.80
N SER A 26 3.94 -0.87 -3.44
CA SER A 26 4.03 0.39 -4.18
C SER A 26 4.12 1.58 -3.24
N TYR A 27 4.63 2.72 -3.73
CA TYR A 27 4.65 3.96 -2.95
C TYR A 27 3.25 4.39 -2.48
N ASN A 28 2.21 4.20 -3.30
CA ASN A 28 0.83 4.54 -2.95
C ASN A 28 0.28 3.67 -1.81
N GLU A 29 0.64 2.38 -1.79
CA GLU A 29 0.26 1.46 -0.72
C GLU A 29 1.03 1.77 0.58
N LEU A 30 2.29 2.20 0.45
CA LEU A 30 3.08 2.71 1.57
C LEU A 30 2.40 3.91 2.24
N LEU A 31 1.83 4.84 1.46
CA LEU A 31 1.13 6.02 2.00
C LEU A 31 -0.17 5.69 2.74
N GLN A 32 -0.84 4.59 2.40
CA GLN A 32 -2.07 4.19 3.10
C GLN A 32 -1.79 3.64 4.50
N ASN A 33 -0.63 2.98 4.67
CA ASN A 33 -0.27 2.27 5.90
C ASN A 33 0.89 2.92 6.68
N GLY A 34 1.52 3.94 6.11
CA GLY A 34 2.69 4.64 6.65
C GLY A 34 2.39 6.09 7.02
N GLN A 35 3.23 6.67 7.87
CA GLN A 35 3.14 8.08 8.24
C GLN A 35 4.20 8.86 7.47
N ILE A 36 3.80 9.96 6.82
CA ILE A 36 4.68 10.83 6.05
C ILE A 36 4.59 12.27 6.56
N TYR A 37 5.75 12.90 6.70
CA TYR A 37 5.86 14.34 6.88
C TYR A 37 6.44 14.93 5.60
N GLN A 38 5.66 15.76 4.93
CA GLN A 38 6.06 16.49 3.73
C GLN A 38 5.56 17.93 3.86
N ASN A 39 6.47 18.88 3.68
CA ASN A 39 6.20 20.32 3.75
C ASN A 39 7.10 21.02 2.71
N ASP A 40 7.10 22.36 2.68
CA ASP A 40 7.99 23.18 1.83
C ASP A 40 9.49 23.06 2.22
N ASP A 41 9.80 22.26 3.24
CA ASP A 41 11.16 21.98 3.70
C ASP A 41 11.85 20.95 2.80
N HIS A 42 13.16 21.13 2.61
CA HIS A 42 13.98 20.26 1.78
C HIS A 42 15.28 19.87 2.50
N ALA A 43 15.95 18.83 1.99
CA ALA A 43 17.23 18.31 2.46
C ALA A 43 17.22 17.93 3.96
N PHE A 44 16.42 16.92 4.32
CA PHE A 44 16.36 16.38 5.67
C PHE A 44 17.62 15.51 5.94
N ASP A 45 18.69 16.15 6.41
CA ASP A 45 20.05 15.60 6.43
C ASP A 45 20.48 15.04 7.80
N ALA A 46 19.84 15.47 8.88
CA ALA A 46 20.14 15.05 10.25
C ALA A 46 18.88 14.59 10.98
N ILE A 47 19.03 13.58 11.83
CA ILE A 47 17.95 13.04 12.66
C ILE A 47 18.50 12.66 14.03
N THR A 48 17.72 12.93 15.07
CA THR A 48 17.93 12.38 16.41
C THR A 48 16.59 11.96 17.00
N ILE A 49 16.57 10.83 17.70
CA ILE A 49 15.36 10.21 18.24
C ILE A 49 15.42 10.33 19.76
N ASP A 50 14.47 11.06 20.34
CA ASP A 50 14.34 11.25 21.78
C ASP A 50 13.15 10.45 22.31
N GLN A 51 13.42 9.18 22.61
CA GLN A 51 12.40 8.25 23.12
C GLN A 51 11.86 8.66 24.49
N GLN A 52 12.61 9.43 25.30
CA GLN A 52 12.16 9.83 26.64
C GLN A 52 11.01 10.81 26.58
N ARG A 53 10.98 11.64 25.53
CA ARG A 53 9.97 12.68 25.31
C ARG A 53 8.99 12.36 24.19
N ASP A 54 9.02 11.12 23.68
CA ASP A 54 8.21 10.70 22.54
C ASP A 54 8.31 11.67 21.34
N GLN A 55 9.53 12.07 20.98
CA GLN A 55 9.75 13.01 19.88
C GLN A 55 10.93 12.64 18.97
N ILE A 56 10.86 13.12 17.73
CA ILE A 56 11.92 13.03 16.74
C ILE A 56 12.31 14.44 16.34
N ILE A 57 13.61 14.74 16.32
CA ILE A 57 14.13 16.05 15.92
C ILE A 57 14.90 15.85 14.62
N ILE A 58 14.53 16.62 13.60
CA ILE A 58 15.05 16.50 12.23
C ILE A 58 15.65 17.84 11.81
N GLY A 59 16.84 17.79 11.23
CA GLY A 59 17.54 18.92 10.66
C GLY A 59 17.30 18.96 9.16
N ALA A 60 16.75 20.06 8.68
CA ALA A 60 16.49 20.32 7.27
C ALA A 60 17.35 21.51 6.78
N LYS A 61 17.20 21.88 5.51
CA LYS A 61 17.69 23.17 5.01
C LYS A 61 16.96 24.30 5.73
N ASN A 62 17.70 25.18 6.40
CA ASN A 62 17.23 26.39 7.08
C ASN A 62 16.20 26.17 8.20
N ALA A 63 15.96 24.92 8.61
CA ALA A 63 14.93 24.61 9.58
C ALA A 63 15.28 23.40 10.44
N ILE A 64 14.72 23.38 11.64
CA ILE A 64 14.77 22.27 12.58
C ILE A 64 13.32 21.93 12.92
N ILE A 65 12.97 20.67 12.80
CA ILE A 65 11.59 20.19 12.87
C ILE A 65 11.49 19.17 13.99
N ARG A 66 10.48 19.32 14.83
CA ARG A 66 10.13 18.37 15.88
C ARG A 66 8.83 17.69 15.53
N LEU A 67 8.84 16.37 15.49
CA LEU A 67 7.66 15.54 15.26
C LEU A 67 7.39 14.69 16.50
N SER A 68 6.12 14.41 16.79
CA SER A 68 5.76 13.38 17.77
C SER A 68 6.19 12.01 17.27
N LEU A 69 6.75 11.17 18.14
CA LEU A 69 7.19 9.83 17.80
C LEU A 69 5.98 8.88 17.63
N GLY A 70 4.91 9.05 18.41
CA GLY A 70 3.67 8.29 18.26
C GLY A 70 2.91 8.59 16.96
N ASP A 71 2.26 9.75 16.90
CA ASP A 71 1.32 10.08 15.80
C ASP A 71 1.98 10.78 14.60
N PHE A 72 3.28 11.09 14.69
CA PHE A 72 4.05 11.73 13.62
C PHE A 72 3.54 13.13 13.19
N HIS A 73 2.78 13.80 14.06
CA HIS A 73 2.35 15.17 13.86
C HIS A 73 3.45 16.18 14.22
N LEU A 74 3.37 17.38 13.63
CA LEU A 74 4.32 18.46 13.86
C LEU A 74 4.14 19.10 15.24
N LEU A 75 5.20 19.09 16.05
CA LEU A 75 5.25 19.74 17.36
C LEU A 75 5.79 21.18 17.26
N GLU A 76 6.92 21.38 16.59
CA GLU A 76 7.58 22.67 16.43
C GLU A 76 8.37 22.71 15.12
N ARG A 77 8.33 23.85 14.41
CA ARG A 77 9.22 24.15 13.29
C ARG A 77 10.00 25.42 13.59
N TYR A 78 11.28 25.28 13.90
CA TYR A 78 12.18 26.40 14.17
C TYR A 78 12.96 26.77 12.91
N LYS A 79 12.85 28.03 12.46
CA LYS A 79 13.63 28.56 11.32
C LYS A 79 15.04 28.95 11.80
N TRP A 80 16.07 28.43 11.14
CA TRP A 80 17.47 28.76 11.39
C TRP A 80 18.21 29.02 10.07
N GLU A 81 17.96 30.19 9.50
CA GLU A 81 18.57 30.65 8.25
C GLU A 81 19.93 31.33 8.50
N THR A 82 20.77 31.35 7.47
CA THR A 82 22.01 32.15 7.46
C THR A 82 21.73 33.62 7.26
N SER A 83 22.63 34.47 7.76
CA SER A 83 22.53 35.91 7.56
C SER A 83 22.70 36.28 6.08
N THR A 84 22.03 37.35 5.62
CA THR A 84 22.12 37.81 4.23
C THR A 84 23.56 38.13 3.81
N ASN A 85 24.37 38.67 4.73
CA ASN A 85 25.78 38.98 4.49
C ASN A 85 26.60 37.71 4.24
N GLU A 86 26.45 36.68 5.08
CA GLU A 86 27.14 35.39 4.88
C GLU A 86 26.72 34.70 3.58
N LYS A 87 25.43 34.77 3.22
CA LYS A 87 24.95 34.25 1.93
C LYS A 87 25.64 34.94 0.73
N ILE A 88 25.77 36.27 0.78
CA ILE A 88 26.44 37.04 -0.28
C ILE A 88 27.94 36.69 -0.34
N ILE A 89 28.62 36.59 0.82
CA ILE A 89 30.03 36.22 0.90
C ILE A 89 30.25 34.83 0.26
N CYS A 90 29.42 33.85 0.63
CA CYS A 90 29.46 32.51 0.06
C CYS A 90 29.18 32.53 -1.45
N HIS A 91 28.16 33.27 -1.88
CA HIS A 91 27.79 33.33 -3.29
C HIS A 91 28.92 33.90 -4.16
N ASN A 92 29.62 34.92 -3.65
CA ASN A 92 30.78 35.50 -4.34
C ASN A 92 31.93 34.49 -4.51
N GLN A 93 32.04 33.48 -3.65
CA GLN A 93 33.07 32.44 -3.72
C GLN A 93 32.66 31.25 -4.60
N ILE A 94 31.40 30.79 -4.51
CA ILE A 94 30.95 29.50 -5.06
C ILE A 94 30.03 29.66 -6.27
N GLN A 95 29.50 30.86 -6.52
CA GLN A 95 28.59 31.17 -7.64
C GLN A 95 27.29 30.32 -7.65
N SER A 96 26.85 29.80 -6.48
CA SER A 96 25.60 29.03 -6.35
C SER A 96 24.80 29.48 -5.12
N PHE A 97 23.59 29.98 -5.31
CA PHE A 97 22.71 30.38 -4.19
C PHE A 97 22.15 29.18 -3.44
N ASN A 98 21.88 28.06 -4.11
CA ASN A 98 21.27 26.90 -3.47
C ASN A 98 22.19 26.24 -2.44
N GLU A 99 23.51 26.28 -2.66
CA GLU A 99 24.51 25.72 -1.75
C GLU A 99 24.84 26.67 -0.58
N CYS A 100 24.63 27.96 -0.76
CA CYS A 100 24.92 29.00 0.23
C CYS A 100 23.80 29.16 1.27
N GLU A 101 23.36 28.05 1.83
CA GLU A 101 22.27 27.99 2.81
C GLU A 101 22.72 27.24 4.08
N ASN A 102 21.90 27.27 5.13
CA ASN A 102 22.21 26.56 6.36
C ASN A 102 21.63 25.14 6.32
N TYR A 103 22.46 24.15 6.01
CA TYR A 103 22.06 22.75 6.10
C TYR A 103 22.38 22.23 7.50
N ILE A 104 21.37 21.77 8.24
CA ILE A 104 21.57 21.22 9.58
C ILE A 104 22.13 19.80 9.47
N ARG A 105 23.30 19.55 10.06
CA ARG A 105 24.06 18.30 9.88
C ARG A 105 24.31 17.53 11.17
N VAL A 106 24.26 18.21 12.31
CA VAL A 106 24.53 17.61 13.62
C VAL A 106 23.37 17.92 14.55
N LEU A 107 22.80 16.86 15.13
CA LEU A 107 21.77 16.90 16.17
C LEU A 107 22.18 15.93 17.27
N ALA A 108 22.97 16.40 18.23
CA ALA A 108 23.50 15.55 19.30
C ALA A 108 22.76 15.84 20.61
N LEU A 109 21.94 14.89 21.04
CA LEU A 109 21.18 14.96 22.29
C LEU A 109 22.05 14.50 23.46
N ARG A 110 22.10 15.31 24.53
CA ARG A 110 22.77 15.00 25.79
C ARG A 110 21.72 14.67 26.85
N SER A 111 21.71 13.42 27.30
CA SER A 111 20.67 12.90 28.20
C SER A 111 20.76 13.45 29.63
N TYR A 112 21.97 13.72 30.14
CA TYR A 112 22.17 14.12 31.55
C TYR A 112 21.57 15.49 31.89
N ASP A 113 21.81 16.50 31.07
CA ASP A 113 21.36 17.88 31.32
C ASP A 113 20.25 18.32 30.36
N GLN A 114 19.72 17.38 29.57
CA GLN A 114 18.63 17.62 28.64
C GLN A 114 18.94 18.75 27.65
N SER A 115 20.14 18.73 27.08
CA SER A 115 20.56 19.71 26.08
C SER A 115 20.74 19.08 24.70
N LEU A 116 20.51 19.88 23.67
CA LEU A 116 20.65 19.48 22.27
C LEU A 116 21.70 20.38 21.61
N LEU A 117 22.80 19.79 21.15
CA LEU A 117 23.76 20.46 20.30
C LEU A 117 23.28 20.39 18.85
N ILE A 118 23.16 21.55 18.23
CA ILE A 118 22.73 21.70 16.85
C ILE A 118 23.84 22.38 16.08
N CYS A 119 24.30 21.78 14.98
CA CYS A 119 25.26 22.41 14.08
C CYS A 119 24.80 22.37 12.63
N GLY A 120 25.10 23.43 11.89
CA GLY A 120 24.81 23.55 10.48
C GLY A 120 26.00 24.06 9.67
N THR A 121 25.91 23.92 8.35
CA THR A 121 26.93 24.40 7.39
C THR A 121 27.04 25.91 7.36
N ASN A 122 25.95 26.61 7.66
CA ASN A 122 25.83 28.08 7.69
C ASN A 122 26.58 28.77 6.53
N SER A 123 26.16 28.48 5.29
CA SER A 123 26.74 29.07 4.06
C SER A 123 28.27 28.93 3.99
N TYR A 124 28.76 27.69 4.11
CA TYR A 124 30.20 27.35 4.10
C TYR A 124 31.00 27.84 5.32
N HIS A 125 30.34 28.39 6.34
CA HIS A 125 30.95 28.78 7.61
C HIS A 125 30.27 28.10 8.82
N PRO A 126 30.61 26.84 9.14
CA PRO A 126 29.87 26.05 10.11
C PRO A 126 29.78 26.65 11.51
N ILE A 127 28.58 26.61 12.08
CA ILE A 127 28.29 27.08 13.46
C ILE A 127 27.52 26.03 14.25
N CYS A 128 27.68 26.08 15.57
CA CYS A 128 27.00 25.21 16.52
C CYS A 128 26.34 26.01 17.66
N ILE A 129 25.26 25.50 18.22
CA ILE A 129 24.55 26.09 19.37
C ILE A 129 23.91 25.02 20.26
N TRP A 130 23.87 25.27 21.57
CA TRP A 130 23.15 24.44 22.54
C TRP A 130 21.75 24.99 22.80
N ARG A 131 20.73 24.15 22.66
CA ARG A 131 19.30 24.48 22.85
C ARG A 131 18.59 23.40 23.67
N ARG A 132 17.40 23.70 24.20
CA ARG A 132 16.57 22.68 24.85
C ARG A 132 15.86 21.82 23.82
N PRO A 133 15.78 20.49 24.03
CA PRO A 133 15.03 19.60 23.16
C PRO A 133 13.51 19.80 23.29
N ASP A 134 13.03 20.35 24.40
CA ASP A 134 11.61 20.63 24.66
C ASP A 134 11.09 21.91 24.00
N SER A 135 11.99 22.86 23.73
CA SER A 135 11.66 24.13 23.08
C SER A 135 12.90 24.67 22.37
N LEU A 136 12.91 24.56 21.05
CA LEU A 136 14.07 24.93 20.25
C LEU A 136 14.35 26.41 20.31
N SER A 137 13.38 27.28 20.62
CA SER A 137 13.61 28.71 20.80
C SER A 137 14.54 29.04 21.98
N THR A 138 14.59 28.20 23.01
CA THR A 138 15.36 28.46 24.23
C THR A 138 16.83 28.04 24.10
N ILE A 139 17.75 28.99 24.32
CA ILE A 139 19.20 28.80 24.27
C ILE A 139 19.70 28.43 25.68
N ILE A 140 20.60 27.44 25.80
CA ILE A 140 21.08 26.90 27.09
C ILE A 140 22.35 27.60 27.63
N SER A 141 23.01 28.48 26.86
CA SER A 141 24.28 29.06 27.30
C SER A 141 24.12 30.28 28.20
N ASN A 142 24.96 30.37 29.24
CA ASN A 142 25.09 31.53 30.13
C ASN A 142 25.52 32.85 29.43
N ASN A 143 25.65 32.89 28.08
CA ASN A 143 26.15 34.04 27.33
C ASN A 143 25.68 34.10 25.84
N GLU A 144 24.70 33.30 25.39
CA GLU A 144 24.18 33.30 23.99
C GLU A 144 25.24 33.16 22.86
N LYS A 145 26.47 32.73 23.14
CA LYS A 145 27.53 32.69 22.13
C LYS A 145 27.40 31.47 21.21
N PHE A 146 27.33 31.72 19.90
CA PHE A 146 27.57 30.71 18.88
C PHE A 146 28.94 30.08 19.06
N ILE A 147 29.01 28.76 18.90
CA ILE A 147 30.23 27.99 18.98
C ILE A 147 30.72 27.75 17.56
N SER A 148 32.02 27.87 17.32
CA SER A 148 32.60 27.50 16.03
C SER A 148 32.27 26.04 15.69
N GLY A 149 31.65 25.83 14.53
CA GLY A 149 31.32 24.51 14.00
C GLY A 149 32.47 23.85 13.23
N ASN A 150 33.62 24.52 13.11
CA ASN A 150 34.77 23.99 12.39
C ASN A 150 35.23 22.63 12.99
N GLY A 151 35.36 21.63 12.13
CA GLY A 151 35.65 20.24 12.50
C GLY A 151 34.49 19.49 13.18
N LYS A 152 33.37 20.15 13.50
CA LYS A 152 32.18 19.54 14.13
C LYS A 152 31.07 19.27 13.11
N SER A 153 30.87 20.19 12.19
CA SER A 153 29.94 20.08 11.06
C SER A 153 30.72 20.32 9.75
N PRO A 154 30.36 19.65 8.64
CA PRO A 154 30.96 19.95 7.35
C PRO A 154 30.60 21.37 6.91
N TYR A 155 31.45 21.96 6.08
CA TYR A 155 31.21 23.26 5.46
C TYR A 155 30.31 23.17 4.21
N ASN A 156 30.37 22.06 3.47
CA ASN A 156 29.47 21.74 2.35
C ASN A 156 28.60 20.53 2.70
N SER A 157 27.29 20.61 2.42
CA SER A 157 26.29 19.58 2.75
C SER A 157 26.50 18.25 2.01
N GLN A 158 27.25 18.24 0.90
CA GLN A 158 27.55 17.04 0.13
C GLN A 158 28.63 16.17 0.80
N TYR A 159 29.45 16.74 1.68
CA TYR A 159 30.50 15.97 2.34
C TYR A 159 29.93 15.03 3.41
N SER A 160 30.53 13.84 3.47
CA SER A 160 30.23 12.85 4.49
C SER A 160 30.65 13.36 5.87
N SER A 161 29.78 13.19 6.84
CA SER A 161 30.06 13.53 8.24
C SER A 161 29.50 12.46 9.16
N ALA A 162 30.25 12.13 10.20
CA ALA A 162 29.82 11.28 11.29
C ALA A 162 30.12 11.97 12.62
N TYR A 163 29.26 11.76 13.62
CA TYR A 163 29.46 12.33 14.94
C TYR A 163 28.87 11.40 16.00
N HIS A 164 29.37 11.50 17.22
CA HIS A 164 28.81 10.88 18.40
C HIS A 164 29.14 11.75 19.61
N LEU A 165 28.14 12.08 20.41
CA LEU A 165 28.33 12.75 21.69
C LEU A 165 28.44 11.69 22.78
N ILE A 166 29.52 11.72 23.54
CA ILE A 166 29.81 10.78 24.63
C ILE A 166 30.02 11.62 25.87
N ASP A 167 29.12 11.49 26.84
CA ASP A 167 29.09 12.31 28.05
C ASP A 167 29.06 13.82 27.74
N THR A 168 30.18 14.52 27.92
CA THR A 168 30.34 15.96 27.60
C THR A 168 31.12 16.22 26.31
N GLU A 169 31.73 15.19 25.73
CA GLU A 169 32.69 15.30 24.64
C GLU A 169 32.05 14.92 23.30
N LEU A 170 32.26 15.76 22.29
CA LEU A 170 31.80 15.48 20.93
C LEU A 170 32.94 14.89 20.11
N TYR A 171 32.74 13.67 19.64
CA TYR A 171 33.57 13.06 18.61
C TYR A 171 32.94 13.34 17.25
N SER A 172 33.71 13.93 16.34
CA SER A 172 33.25 14.28 15.00
C SER A 172 34.29 13.88 13.95
N ALA A 173 33.80 13.44 12.81
CA ALA A 173 34.62 13.10 11.65
C ALA A 173 33.99 13.75 10.42
N THR A 174 34.67 14.73 9.86
CA THR A 174 34.16 15.57 8.78
C THR A 174 35.32 16.23 8.04
N ILE A 175 35.00 17.06 7.04
CA ILE A 175 35.95 17.94 6.38
C ILE A 175 35.77 19.34 6.96
N SER A 176 36.84 19.91 7.52
CA SER A 176 36.86 21.31 7.96
C SER A 176 36.90 22.27 6.79
N GLU A 177 36.70 23.55 7.09
CA GLU A 177 36.92 24.64 6.14
C GLU A 177 38.32 24.53 5.51
N PRO A 178 38.45 24.66 4.18
CA PRO A 178 39.72 24.49 3.51
C PRO A 178 40.68 25.62 3.87
N VAL A 179 41.90 25.26 4.28
CA VAL A 179 42.97 26.22 4.52
C VAL A 179 43.82 26.28 3.26
N PHE A 180 43.98 27.48 2.69
CA PHE A 180 44.67 27.69 1.40
C PHE A 180 44.13 26.85 0.23
N GLY A 181 42.83 26.54 0.23
CA GLY A 181 42.19 25.77 -0.84
C GLY A 181 42.43 24.25 -0.79
N VAL A 182 43.10 23.75 0.26
CA VAL A 182 43.30 22.31 0.47
C VAL A 182 42.26 21.79 1.46
N ASN A 183 41.52 20.76 1.07
CA ASN A 183 40.59 20.07 1.95
C ASN A 183 41.33 19.44 3.14
N ASP A 184 40.82 19.64 4.34
CA ASP A 184 41.39 19.10 5.58
C ASP A 184 40.40 18.10 6.22
N PRO A 185 40.44 16.81 5.82
CA PRO A 185 39.65 15.78 6.47
C PRO A 185 40.21 15.48 7.86
N LEU A 186 39.34 15.41 8.86
CA LEU A 186 39.77 15.21 10.23
C LEU A 186 38.80 14.36 11.05
N ILE A 187 39.36 13.68 12.05
CA ILE A 187 38.62 13.16 13.21
C ILE A 187 39.02 14.01 14.40
N GLN A 188 38.06 14.45 15.20
CA GLN A 188 38.28 15.39 16.30
C GLN A 188 37.44 15.04 17.53
N ARG A 189 38.02 15.29 18.71
CA ARG A 189 37.34 15.29 20.00
C ARG A 189 37.25 16.74 20.50
N SER A 190 36.02 17.23 20.66
CA SER A 190 35.70 18.60 21.07
C SER A 190 35.02 18.63 22.45
N PHE A 191 34.98 19.80 23.09
CA PHE A 191 34.33 20.04 24.39
C PHE A 191 34.93 19.27 25.58
N SER A 192 36.08 18.63 25.38
CA SER A 192 36.84 18.04 26.48
C SER A 192 37.28 19.11 27.49
N HIS A 193 37.27 18.75 28.76
CA HIS A 193 37.77 19.60 29.84
C HIS A 193 39.28 19.83 29.78
N THR A 194 40.01 18.99 29.03
CA THR A 194 41.47 19.06 28.93
C THR A 194 41.90 19.84 27.68
N LYS A 195 41.80 19.21 26.51
CA LYS A 195 42.23 19.75 25.22
C LYS A 195 41.35 19.21 24.09
N GLN A 196 41.11 20.04 23.09
CA GLN A 196 40.57 19.58 21.82
C GLN A 196 41.67 18.80 21.10
N LEU A 197 41.38 17.56 20.67
CA LEU A 197 42.34 16.72 19.95
C LEU A 197 41.84 16.46 18.54
N ARG A 198 42.75 16.41 17.58
CA ARG A 198 42.44 16.09 16.17
C ARG A 198 43.46 15.15 15.54
N THR A 199 43.13 14.63 14.37
CA THR A 199 44.10 13.92 13.53
C THR A 199 45.12 14.89 12.94
N GLN A 200 46.33 14.40 12.68
CA GLN A 200 47.42 15.19 12.10
C GLN A 200 46.99 15.80 10.77
N GLN A 201 47.10 17.12 10.68
CA GLN A 201 46.71 17.88 9.49
C GLN A 201 47.64 17.57 8.31
N HIS A 202 47.05 17.40 7.12
CA HIS A 202 47.75 17.12 5.86
C HIS A 202 48.63 15.84 5.85
N ASP A 203 48.45 14.92 6.79
CA ASP A 203 49.15 13.63 6.80
C ASP A 203 48.28 12.53 6.16
N SER A 204 48.64 12.14 4.94
CA SER A 204 47.95 11.08 4.19
C SER A 204 48.02 9.71 4.87
N ASN A 205 49.00 9.45 5.75
CA ASN A 205 49.06 8.20 6.50
C ASN A 205 47.91 8.10 7.50
N TRP A 206 47.40 9.24 7.99
CA TRP A 206 46.26 9.27 8.89
C TRP A 206 44.96 9.16 8.13
N LEU A 207 44.73 10.05 7.17
CA LEU A 207 43.50 10.13 6.37
C LEU A 207 43.82 10.56 4.94
N LYS A 208 43.35 9.81 3.94
CA LYS A 208 43.49 10.19 2.53
C LYS A 208 42.16 10.17 1.79
N ASN A 209 41.58 11.34 1.57
CA ASN A 209 40.26 11.53 0.96
C ASN A 209 39.19 10.59 1.55
N PRO A 210 38.97 10.62 2.88
CA PRO A 210 38.04 9.70 3.52
C PRO A 210 36.58 10.07 3.21
N TYR A 211 35.73 9.04 3.17
CA TYR A 211 34.29 9.15 3.27
C TYR A 211 33.85 8.53 4.60
N PHE A 212 33.39 9.37 5.53
CA PHE A 212 33.00 8.98 6.88
C PHE A 212 31.60 8.35 6.91
N VAL A 213 31.48 7.18 7.54
CA VAL A 213 30.23 6.42 7.58
C VAL A 213 29.56 6.54 8.94
N ARG A 214 30.25 6.16 10.03
CA ARG A 214 29.68 6.15 11.39
C ARG A 214 30.76 6.22 12.47
N ILE A 215 30.41 6.78 13.62
CA ILE A 215 31.19 6.70 14.85
C ILE A 215 30.42 5.84 15.86
N LEU A 216 31.10 4.88 16.50
CA LEU A 216 30.56 4.01 17.53
C LEU A 216 31.31 4.22 18.85
N ASN A 217 30.54 4.31 19.93
CA ASN A 217 31.06 4.32 21.28
C ASN A 217 31.10 2.87 21.81
N ILE A 218 32.30 2.31 22.01
CA ILE A 218 32.50 0.95 22.55
C ILE A 218 33.63 1.01 23.56
N ASP A 219 33.28 0.99 24.85
CA ASP A 219 34.24 1.17 25.93
C ASP A 219 35.44 0.21 25.85
N PRO A 220 36.67 0.69 26.11
CA PRO A 220 37.06 2.06 26.49
C PRO A 220 37.41 2.98 25.31
N TYR A 221 37.10 2.58 24.07
CA TYR A 221 37.52 3.27 22.85
C TYR A 221 36.35 3.94 22.11
N VAL A 222 36.70 4.79 21.14
CA VAL A 222 35.76 5.34 20.16
C VAL A 222 36.21 4.92 18.77
N TYR A 223 35.29 4.29 18.04
CA TYR A 223 35.56 3.70 16.73
C TYR A 223 34.97 4.56 15.62
N THR A 224 35.78 4.90 14.62
CA THR A 224 35.35 5.67 13.44
C THR A 224 35.47 4.81 12.20
N PHE A 225 34.37 4.59 11.51
CA PHE A 225 34.28 3.78 10.29
C PHE A 225 34.22 4.68 9.06
N PHE A 226 35.05 4.40 8.07
CA PHE A 226 35.16 5.19 6.84
C PHE A 226 35.78 4.36 5.72
N ARG A 227 35.76 4.90 4.51
CA ARG A 227 36.53 4.38 3.37
C ARG A 227 37.44 5.48 2.84
N GLU A 228 38.64 5.12 2.40
CA GLU A 228 39.66 6.08 1.96
C GLU A 228 40.48 5.51 0.79
N ILE A 229 41.28 6.35 0.14
CA ILE A 229 42.21 5.89 -0.89
C ILE A 229 43.35 5.12 -0.23
N SER A 230 43.58 3.88 -0.67
CA SER A 230 44.62 3.01 -0.13
C SER A 230 46.02 3.50 -0.50
N LEU A 231 46.88 3.63 0.52
CA LEU A 231 48.32 3.84 0.34
C LEU A 231 49.10 2.52 0.15
N GLU A 232 48.53 1.38 0.55
CA GLU A 232 49.21 0.09 0.59
C GLU A 232 49.47 -0.50 -0.80
N HIS A 233 48.63 -0.13 -1.79
CA HIS A 233 48.63 -0.71 -3.14
C HIS A 233 48.69 0.36 -4.24
N LEU A 234 49.28 1.53 -3.96
CA LEU A 234 49.39 2.62 -4.93
C LEU A 234 50.03 2.19 -6.26
N SER A 235 51.00 1.27 -6.19
CA SER A 235 51.70 0.69 -7.35
C SER A 235 50.78 -0.09 -8.30
N CYS A 236 49.61 -0.54 -7.81
CA CYS A 236 48.63 -1.33 -8.56
C CYS A 236 47.39 -0.52 -8.98
N GLY A 237 47.41 0.81 -8.79
CA GLY A 237 46.31 1.71 -9.10
C GLY A 237 45.64 2.33 -7.88
N MET A 238 44.69 3.25 -8.12
CA MET A 238 43.93 3.92 -7.06
C MET A 238 42.79 3.03 -6.56
N ASN A 239 43.05 2.24 -5.52
CA ASN A 239 42.04 1.43 -4.84
C ASN A 239 41.48 2.15 -3.62
N VAL A 240 40.17 2.07 -3.42
CA VAL A 240 39.50 2.53 -2.19
C VAL A 240 39.46 1.36 -1.22
N TYR A 241 39.84 1.55 0.05
CA TYR A 241 39.69 0.54 1.10
C TYR A 241 38.82 1.05 2.24
N SER A 242 38.08 0.12 2.83
CA SER A 242 37.29 0.34 4.03
C SER A 242 38.15 0.19 5.28
N ARG A 243 37.96 1.10 6.22
CA ARG A 243 38.76 1.23 7.44
C ARG A 243 37.88 1.38 8.67
N VAL A 244 38.42 0.91 9.78
CA VAL A 244 37.99 1.34 11.12
C VAL A 244 39.20 1.91 11.85
N ALA A 245 39.05 3.12 12.35
CA ALA A 245 40.01 3.73 13.26
C ALA A 245 39.49 3.69 14.69
N ARG A 246 40.41 3.68 15.67
CA ARG A 246 40.08 3.81 17.08
C ARG A 246 40.90 4.91 17.73
N VAL A 247 40.31 5.53 18.74
CA VAL A 247 40.96 6.46 19.67
C VAL A 247 40.54 6.12 21.11
N CYS A 248 41.44 6.30 22.07
CA CYS A 248 41.15 6.13 23.48
C CYS A 248 40.32 7.31 24.00
N LYS A 249 39.32 7.02 24.84
CA LYS A 249 38.52 8.07 25.49
C LYS A 249 39.37 8.99 26.36
N TYR A 250 40.32 8.41 27.08
CA TYR A 250 41.22 9.09 28.01
C TYR A 250 42.50 9.62 27.34
N ASP A 251 42.53 9.76 26.01
CA ASP A 251 43.71 10.30 25.32
C ASP A 251 43.95 11.77 25.72
N HIS A 252 45.15 12.09 26.18
CA HIS A 252 45.55 13.47 26.54
C HIS A 252 46.27 14.19 25.41
N GLY A 253 46.49 13.50 24.29
CA GLY A 253 47.20 13.99 23.13
C GLY A 253 48.71 13.91 23.29
N THR A 254 49.40 14.44 22.29
CA THR A 254 50.87 14.55 22.30
C THR A 254 51.32 15.78 23.10
N MET A 255 52.51 15.71 23.70
CA MET A 255 53.14 16.84 24.43
C MET A 255 53.69 17.92 23.48
N THR A 256 53.57 17.72 22.17
CA THR A 256 54.02 18.68 21.14
C THR A 256 53.02 19.82 20.94
N PHE A 257 53.43 20.87 20.21
CA PHE A 257 52.54 21.98 19.82
C PHE A 257 51.33 21.56 18.98
N SER A 258 51.34 20.37 18.38
CA SER A 258 50.20 19.86 17.63
C SER A 258 49.22 19.13 18.55
N ASP A 259 47.98 19.63 18.62
CA ASP A 259 46.89 19.07 19.43
C ASP A 259 46.36 17.76 18.84
N THR A 260 47.21 16.73 18.81
CA THR A 260 46.98 15.48 18.07
C THR A 260 46.78 14.28 18.96
N PHE A 261 45.95 13.33 18.51
CA PHE A 261 45.74 12.06 19.20
C PHE A 261 47.03 11.24 19.32
N ARG A 262 47.30 10.67 20.49
CA ARG A 262 48.40 9.72 20.69
C ARG A 262 47.97 8.28 20.39
N SER A 263 46.70 7.97 20.64
CA SER A 263 46.13 6.62 20.58
C SER A 263 45.55 6.24 19.20
N TYR A 264 45.61 7.14 18.22
CA TYR A 264 45.03 6.91 16.89
C TYR A 264 45.67 5.70 16.21
N SER A 265 44.81 4.77 15.78
CA SER A 265 45.20 3.62 14.97
C SER A 265 44.07 3.23 14.03
N LYS A 266 44.38 2.71 12.84
CA LYS A 266 43.39 2.30 11.83
C LYS A 266 43.74 0.96 11.19
N LEU A 267 42.73 0.14 10.91
CA LEU A 267 42.89 -1.17 10.27
C LEU A 267 42.00 -1.29 9.02
N ARG A 268 42.34 -2.23 8.12
CA ARG A 268 41.52 -2.59 6.94
C ARG A 268 40.36 -3.49 7.36
N LEU A 269 39.15 -3.17 6.93
CA LEU A 269 38.00 -4.07 7.00
C LEU A 269 37.97 -4.93 5.73
N LEU A 270 38.06 -6.25 5.89
CA LEU A 270 38.02 -7.20 4.78
C LEU A 270 36.67 -7.92 4.76
N CYS A 271 35.87 -7.57 3.77
CA CYS A 271 34.63 -8.25 3.43
C CYS A 271 34.84 -9.00 2.11
N SER A 272 34.97 -10.32 2.18
CA SER A 272 35.27 -11.14 1.00
C SER A 272 34.48 -12.45 0.99
N LYS A 273 34.28 -13.00 -0.22
CA LYS A 273 33.72 -14.33 -0.44
C LYS A 273 34.82 -15.23 -1.01
N LYS A 274 35.01 -16.41 -0.41
CA LYS A 274 35.89 -17.44 -0.97
C LYS A 274 35.17 -18.16 -2.11
N LEU A 275 35.81 -18.31 -3.27
CA LEU A 275 35.27 -19.16 -4.34
C LEU A 275 35.57 -20.64 -4.06
N LEU A 276 34.74 -21.53 -4.62
CA LEU A 276 34.77 -22.99 -4.44
C LEU A 276 36.13 -23.68 -4.71
N ASN A 277 37.09 -22.98 -5.35
CA ASN A 277 38.44 -23.50 -5.64
C ASN A 277 39.54 -22.97 -4.69
N GLU A 278 39.16 -22.32 -3.58
CA GLU A 278 39.98 -21.80 -2.46
C GLU A 278 41.14 -20.83 -2.78
N LYS A 279 41.61 -20.72 -4.03
CA LYS A 279 42.76 -19.89 -4.42
C LYS A 279 42.41 -18.45 -4.81
N THR A 280 41.13 -18.14 -5.02
CA THR A 280 40.70 -16.78 -5.39
C THR A 280 39.56 -16.31 -4.47
N SER A 281 39.75 -15.13 -3.88
CA SER A 281 38.74 -14.43 -3.09
C SER A 281 38.24 -13.21 -3.85
N PHE A 282 36.99 -12.85 -3.60
CA PHE A 282 36.37 -11.67 -4.17
C PHE A 282 36.06 -10.66 -3.07
N ASP A 283 36.63 -9.45 -3.16
CA ASP A 283 36.63 -8.43 -2.10
C ASP A 283 35.63 -7.30 -2.39
N PHE A 284 34.83 -6.96 -1.39
CA PHE A 284 33.93 -5.82 -1.38
C PHE A 284 34.59 -4.67 -0.61
N ASN A 285 35.12 -3.70 -1.35
CA ASN A 285 36.04 -2.70 -0.78
C ASN A 285 35.38 -1.40 -0.32
N GLU A 286 34.17 -1.06 -0.79
CA GLU A 286 33.53 0.23 -0.50
C GLU A 286 32.43 0.13 0.59
N LEU A 287 32.79 0.34 1.85
CA LEU A 287 31.87 0.39 2.99
C LEU A 287 30.86 1.53 2.84
N GLN A 288 29.56 1.24 2.97
CA GLN A 288 28.48 2.23 2.86
C GLN A 288 27.78 2.51 4.17
N SER A 289 27.53 1.46 4.97
CA SER A 289 26.76 1.57 6.21
C SER A 289 27.31 0.63 7.27
N ILE A 290 27.24 1.06 8.53
CA ILE A 290 27.58 0.28 9.72
C ILE A 290 26.38 0.29 10.66
N TYR A 291 25.98 -0.89 11.11
CA TYR A 291 24.96 -1.06 12.13
C TYR A 291 25.54 -1.84 13.32
N PHE A 292 25.41 -1.27 14.52
CA PHE A 292 25.90 -1.89 15.74
C PHE A 292 24.73 -2.42 16.56
N TYR A 293 24.77 -3.71 16.89
CA TYR A 293 23.79 -4.36 17.74
C TYR A 293 24.42 -4.67 19.10
N SER A 294 24.17 -3.78 20.07
CA SER A 294 24.88 -3.76 21.35
C SER A 294 24.63 -4.98 22.22
N SER A 295 23.44 -5.58 22.18
CA SER A 295 23.12 -6.75 23.03
C SER A 295 23.90 -8.01 22.68
N LEU A 296 24.37 -8.16 21.43
CA LEU A 296 25.20 -9.30 21.01
C LEU A 296 26.64 -8.89 20.68
N ASN A 297 27.02 -7.63 20.87
CA ASN A 297 28.34 -7.11 20.50
C ASN A 297 28.73 -7.40 19.04
N LEU A 298 27.75 -7.31 18.13
CA LEU A 298 27.94 -7.55 16.70
C LEU A 298 27.91 -6.25 15.90
N ILE A 299 28.86 -6.12 14.97
CA ILE A 299 28.97 -5.01 14.03
C ILE A 299 28.67 -5.54 12.64
N TYR A 300 27.61 -5.03 12.02
CA TYR A 300 27.21 -5.34 10.66
C TYR A 300 27.72 -4.25 9.72
N GLY A 301 28.49 -4.62 8.70
CA GLY A 301 28.97 -3.71 7.66
C GLY A 301 28.41 -4.07 6.29
N ALA A 302 27.86 -3.07 5.59
CA ALA A 302 27.44 -3.18 4.21
C ALA A 302 28.52 -2.61 3.28
N PHE A 303 28.95 -3.43 2.31
CA PHE A 303 30.01 -3.10 1.37
C PHE A 303 29.50 -3.25 -0.06
N ASN A 304 29.91 -2.33 -0.92
CA ASN A 304 29.64 -2.38 -2.35
C ASN A 304 30.91 -2.72 -3.13
N LEU A 305 30.71 -3.25 -4.33
CA LEU A 305 31.76 -3.29 -5.33
C LEU A 305 32.11 -1.91 -5.86
N PRO A 306 33.33 -1.71 -6.39
CA PRO A 306 33.71 -0.48 -7.06
C PRO A 306 32.69 -0.05 -8.12
N LYS A 307 32.49 1.26 -8.27
CA LYS A 307 31.51 1.82 -9.23
C LYS A 307 31.77 1.45 -10.69
N SER A 308 33.03 1.23 -11.06
CA SER A 308 33.46 0.86 -12.42
C SER A 308 33.30 -0.64 -12.73
N GLY A 309 32.92 -1.45 -11.74
CA GLY A 309 32.76 -2.90 -11.87
C GLY A 309 31.31 -3.37 -11.91
N LEU A 310 31.13 -4.66 -11.66
CA LEU A 310 29.82 -5.29 -11.52
C LEU A 310 28.98 -4.65 -10.41
N ILE A 311 27.67 -4.73 -10.55
CA ILE A 311 26.72 -4.34 -9.51
C ILE A 311 26.64 -5.50 -8.52
N GLY A 312 27.00 -5.24 -7.27
CA GLY A 312 26.92 -6.25 -6.22
C GLY A 312 27.32 -5.66 -4.88
N SER A 313 26.71 -6.22 -3.83
CA SER A 313 26.96 -5.83 -2.45
C SER A 313 27.13 -7.05 -1.56
N ALA A 314 27.73 -6.82 -0.40
CA ALA A 314 27.88 -7.83 0.63
C ALA A 314 27.61 -7.25 2.02
N ILE A 315 27.06 -8.08 2.89
CA ILE A 315 26.98 -7.82 4.33
C ILE A 315 28.00 -8.71 5.02
N CYS A 316 28.90 -8.08 5.78
CA CYS A 316 29.88 -8.76 6.62
C CYS A 316 29.63 -8.45 8.08
N ILE A 317 29.96 -9.41 8.95
CA ILE A 317 29.66 -9.36 10.38
C ILE A 317 30.99 -9.46 11.12
N TYR A 318 31.21 -8.56 12.06
CA TYR A 318 32.42 -8.49 12.87
C TYR A 318 32.04 -8.54 14.35
N THR A 319 32.85 -9.25 15.14
CA THR A 319 32.74 -9.24 16.60
C THR A 319 33.70 -8.22 17.19
N ILE A 320 33.34 -7.64 18.34
CA ILE A 320 34.22 -6.72 19.05
C ILE A 320 35.53 -7.41 19.47
N ASP A 321 35.46 -8.68 19.90
CA ASP A 321 36.64 -9.44 20.34
C ASP A 321 37.67 -9.61 19.22
N GLN A 322 37.23 -9.94 18.00
CA GLN A 322 38.12 -10.03 16.84
C GLN A 322 38.74 -8.67 16.51
N LEU A 323 37.93 -7.61 16.52
CA LEU A 323 38.37 -6.24 16.25
C LEU A 323 39.48 -5.83 17.24
N GLU A 324 39.30 -6.05 18.54
CA GLU A 324 40.31 -5.77 19.57
C GLU A 324 41.56 -6.65 19.43
N SER A 325 41.41 -7.93 19.06
CA SER A 325 42.55 -8.83 18.88
C SER A 325 43.47 -8.38 17.73
N VAL A 326 42.90 -7.92 16.62
CA VAL A 326 43.67 -7.43 15.45
C VAL A 326 44.39 -6.14 15.82
N PHE A 327 43.72 -5.25 16.54
CA PHE A 327 44.34 -4.03 17.03
C PHE A 327 45.48 -4.26 18.03
N LYS A 328 45.54 -5.43 18.69
CA LYS A 328 46.64 -5.89 19.56
C LYS A 328 47.78 -6.59 18.81
N SER A 329 47.57 -6.96 17.55
CA SER A 329 48.52 -7.75 16.76
C SER A 329 49.57 -6.91 16.01
N SER A 330 50.45 -7.57 15.25
CA SER A 330 51.59 -6.97 14.52
C SER A 330 51.19 -5.88 13.51
N PHE A 331 51.99 -4.83 13.43
CA PHE A 331 51.73 -3.63 12.62
C PHE A 331 52.44 -3.66 11.27
N LEU A 332 51.86 -3.01 10.25
CA LEU A 332 52.55 -2.76 8.98
C LEU A 332 53.50 -1.56 9.10
N THR A 333 54.72 -1.70 8.62
CA THR A 333 55.72 -0.63 8.56
C THR A 333 56.27 -0.51 7.16
N GLN A 334 56.53 0.72 6.74
CA GLN A 334 57.21 1.04 5.49
C GLN A 334 58.63 1.51 5.83
N LYS A 335 59.67 0.87 5.27
CA LYS A 335 61.06 1.27 5.51
C LYS A 335 61.43 2.55 4.74
N SER A 336 60.82 2.76 3.58
CA SER A 336 60.90 3.95 2.71
C SER A 336 59.58 4.14 1.93
N ASN A 337 59.30 5.34 1.39
CA ASN A 337 58.05 5.66 0.68
C ASN A 337 57.76 4.78 -0.55
N GLU A 338 58.77 4.11 -1.11
CA GLU A 338 58.67 3.23 -2.28
C GLU A 338 58.74 1.73 -1.90
N SER A 339 59.08 1.40 -0.66
CA SER A 339 59.17 0.01 -0.20
C SER A 339 57.79 -0.60 0.05
N TYR A 340 57.68 -1.92 -0.13
CA TYR A 340 56.50 -2.67 0.29
C TYR A 340 56.29 -2.59 1.80
N TRP A 341 55.03 -2.64 2.23
CA TRP A 341 54.65 -2.70 3.64
C TRP A 341 54.99 -4.07 4.23
N ILE A 342 55.72 -4.10 5.35
CA ILE A 342 56.17 -5.33 6.02
C ILE A 342 55.65 -5.35 7.45
N SER A 343 55.22 -6.52 7.93
CA SER A 343 54.87 -6.75 9.33
C SER A 343 56.08 -6.53 10.24
N SER A 344 56.00 -5.59 11.17
CA SER A 344 57.02 -5.39 12.19
C SER A 344 56.90 -6.45 13.29
N SER A 345 58.02 -7.06 13.67
CA SER A 345 58.13 -8.06 14.75
C SER A 345 58.32 -7.44 16.14
N THR A 346 58.41 -6.12 16.24
CA THR A 346 58.55 -5.43 17.54
C THR A 346 57.20 -5.41 18.26
N GLU A 347 57.05 -6.25 19.29
CA GLU A 347 56.04 -6.11 20.34
C GLU A 347 56.28 -4.79 21.09
N GLN A 348 55.79 -3.68 20.54
CA GLN A 348 55.70 -2.44 21.31
C GLN A 348 54.46 -2.55 22.20
N GLU A 349 54.67 -2.48 23.53
CA GLU A 349 53.61 -2.45 24.52
C GLU A 349 52.60 -1.36 24.16
N MET A 350 51.38 -1.79 23.85
CA MET A 350 50.28 -0.87 23.61
C MET A 350 49.89 -0.19 24.90
N GLU A 351 49.80 1.13 24.86
CA GLU A 351 49.20 1.92 25.94
C GLU A 351 47.76 1.43 26.15
N LYS A 352 47.51 0.84 27.32
CA LYS A 352 46.16 0.47 27.74
C LYS A 352 45.36 1.74 27.92
N CYS A 353 44.14 1.77 27.38
CA CYS A 353 43.25 2.91 27.55
C CYS A 353 42.66 2.89 28.96
N GLU A 354 43.42 3.42 29.91
CA GLU A 354 43.05 3.48 31.33
C GLU A 354 43.02 4.95 31.79
N PRO A 355 42.11 5.31 32.72
CA PRO A 355 41.95 6.69 33.18
C PRO A 355 43.16 7.25 33.96
N ASN A 356 44.08 6.39 34.41
CA ASN A 356 45.23 6.75 35.27
C ASN A 356 46.61 6.48 34.64
N SER A 357 46.71 6.22 33.34
CA SER A 357 48.01 5.99 32.68
C SER A 357 48.79 7.30 32.50
N SER A 358 49.31 7.83 33.59
CA SER A 358 50.25 8.95 33.67
C SER A 358 51.70 8.48 33.56
N ASN A 359 51.96 7.45 32.74
CA ASN A 359 53.33 7.02 32.50
C ASN A 359 53.91 7.77 31.32
N ASP A 360 54.80 8.71 31.64
CA ASP A 360 55.82 9.27 30.77
C ASP A 360 56.55 8.13 30.03
N ILE A 361 56.15 7.87 28.77
CA ILE A 361 56.94 7.06 27.84
C ILE A 361 57.26 7.93 26.64
N SER A 362 58.43 8.56 26.74
CA SER A 362 59.11 9.38 25.75
C SER A 362 59.65 8.56 24.56
N SER A 363 58.82 7.74 23.91
CA SER A 363 59.24 7.01 22.70
C SER A 363 58.11 6.58 21.75
N ILE A 364 57.10 7.43 21.54
CA ILE A 364 56.24 7.34 20.34
C ILE A 364 56.34 8.65 19.56
N ALA A 365 57.58 9.09 19.32
CA ALA A 365 57.90 10.23 18.46
C ALA A 365 58.47 9.72 17.14
N SER A 366 57.61 9.16 16.27
CA SER A 366 57.83 9.16 14.82
C SER A 366 56.57 8.64 14.12
N GLY A 367 55.75 9.58 13.64
CA GLY A 367 54.53 9.33 12.87
C GLY A 367 54.78 8.69 11.50
N ARG A 368 55.13 7.40 11.47
CA ARG A 368 55.28 6.62 10.21
C ARG A 368 54.82 5.16 10.29
N VAL A 369 54.17 4.73 11.37
CA VAL A 369 53.68 3.36 11.48
C VAL A 369 52.19 3.33 11.16
N LEU A 370 51.86 2.94 9.94
CA LEU A 370 50.50 2.56 9.58
C LEU A 370 50.17 1.27 10.34
N ARG A 371 49.51 1.38 11.49
CA ARG A 371 49.07 0.24 12.31
C ARG A 371 47.90 -0.53 11.68
N SER A 372 48.07 -0.94 10.43
CA SER A 372 47.05 -1.58 9.60
C SER A 372 47.12 -3.08 9.75
N GLY A 373 46.27 -3.61 10.63
CA GLY A 373 45.86 -5.02 10.58
C GLY A 373 44.76 -5.21 9.54
N VAL A 374 44.50 -6.45 9.15
CA VAL A 374 43.34 -6.81 8.32
C VAL A 374 42.34 -7.52 9.22
N LEU A 375 41.16 -6.94 9.39
CA LEU A 375 40.06 -7.58 10.11
C LEU A 375 39.21 -8.37 9.11
N GLN A 376 39.29 -9.70 9.21
CA GLN A 376 38.43 -10.62 8.46
C GLN A 376 37.04 -10.67 9.11
N SER A 377 36.00 -10.74 8.28
CA SER A 377 34.62 -11.02 8.74
C SER A 377 34.54 -12.34 9.51
N SER A 378 33.75 -12.38 10.59
CA SER A 378 33.54 -13.59 11.41
C SER A 378 32.87 -14.72 10.63
N PHE A 379 32.13 -14.38 9.57
CA PHE A 379 31.44 -15.30 8.68
C PHE A 379 31.69 -14.91 7.23
N ASP A 380 31.45 -15.84 6.29
CA ASP A 380 31.46 -15.52 4.87
C ASP A 380 30.49 -14.38 4.54
N ALA A 381 30.89 -13.55 3.59
CA ALA A 381 30.11 -12.43 3.11
C ALA A 381 28.72 -12.87 2.61
N LEU A 382 27.66 -12.28 3.16
CA LEU A 382 26.30 -12.48 2.69
C LEU A 382 26.10 -11.65 1.41
N ILE A 383 26.09 -12.30 0.26
CA ILE A 383 26.06 -11.64 -1.05
C ILE A 383 24.64 -11.26 -1.46
N LEU A 384 24.54 -10.05 -2.01
CA LEU A 384 23.35 -9.52 -2.67
C LEU A 384 23.73 -9.11 -4.09
N ASP A 385 23.34 -9.93 -5.05
CA ASP A 385 23.54 -9.68 -6.47
C ASP A 385 22.58 -8.56 -6.95
N ASP A 386 23.00 -7.81 -7.97
CA ASP A 386 22.21 -6.76 -8.64
C ASP A 386 21.76 -5.58 -7.78
N ILE A 387 22.31 -5.42 -6.58
CA ILE A 387 21.96 -4.32 -5.67
C ILE A 387 23.23 -3.60 -5.22
N ARG A 388 23.14 -2.28 -5.07
CA ARG A 388 24.08 -1.45 -4.30
C ARG A 388 23.41 -1.01 -3.01
N ILE A 389 23.99 -1.33 -1.86
CA ILE A 389 23.46 -0.93 -0.56
C ILE A 389 23.80 0.54 -0.31
N GLY A 390 22.83 1.32 0.17
CA GLY A 390 23.03 2.67 0.70
C GLY A 390 23.03 2.67 2.22
N HIS A 391 21.93 2.20 2.81
CA HIS A 391 21.77 2.10 4.27
C HIS A 391 21.43 0.66 4.69
N LEU A 392 21.96 0.25 5.84
CA LEU A 392 21.72 -1.04 6.46
C LEU A 392 21.18 -0.85 7.87
N LEU A 393 20.03 -1.45 8.15
CA LEU A 393 19.45 -1.58 9.49
C LEU A 393 19.23 -3.07 9.78
N VAL A 394 19.35 -3.46 11.05
CA VAL A 394 19.25 -4.86 11.46
C VAL A 394 18.36 -4.97 12.69
N ASP A 395 17.49 -5.98 12.72
CA ASP A 395 16.77 -6.39 13.91
C ASP A 395 17.02 -7.87 14.20
N HIS A 396 17.08 -8.23 15.47
CA HIS A 396 17.08 -9.63 15.91
C HIS A 396 15.72 -9.87 16.54
N PHE A 397 14.84 -10.50 15.78
CA PHE A 397 13.48 -10.82 16.20
C PHE A 397 13.44 -12.29 16.61
N TYR A 398 13.49 -12.52 17.92
CA TYR A 398 13.72 -13.85 18.51
C TYR A 398 15.01 -14.49 17.96
N ASP A 399 14.90 -15.63 17.30
CA ASP A 399 16.02 -16.39 16.76
C ASP A 399 16.36 -16.02 15.29
N VAL A 400 15.67 -15.01 14.72
CA VAL A 400 15.84 -14.62 13.31
C VAL A 400 16.43 -13.22 13.18
N THR A 401 17.52 -13.13 12.43
CA THR A 401 18.09 -11.84 12.01
C THR A 401 17.36 -11.34 10.77
N VAL A 402 16.81 -10.13 10.85
CA VAL A 402 16.16 -9.45 9.74
C VAL A 402 16.99 -8.23 9.34
N PHE A 403 17.29 -8.13 8.04
CA PHE A 403 17.99 -7.01 7.44
C PHE A 403 17.02 -6.11 6.70
N PHE A 404 17.11 -4.80 6.93
CA PHE A 404 16.42 -3.78 6.16
C PHE A 404 17.46 -2.99 5.39
N ILE A 405 17.37 -3.07 4.06
CA ILE A 405 18.37 -2.55 3.14
C ILE A 405 17.72 -1.49 2.28
N ILE A 406 18.23 -0.27 2.39
CA ILE A 406 17.86 0.81 1.47
C ILE A 406 18.91 0.83 0.36
N THR A 407 18.46 0.81 -0.88
CA THR A 407 19.34 0.84 -2.05
C THR A 407 20.07 2.18 -2.18
N LEU A 408 21.25 2.19 -2.80
CA LEU A 408 22.10 3.38 -2.91
C LEU A 408 21.45 4.52 -3.72
N ASP A 409 20.59 4.18 -4.67
CA ASP A 409 19.75 5.12 -5.43
C ASP A 409 18.55 5.65 -4.61
N GLY A 410 18.32 5.11 -3.41
CA GLY A 410 17.23 5.49 -2.51
C GLY A 410 15.84 5.05 -2.99
N LEU A 411 15.73 4.24 -4.05
CA LEU A 411 14.45 3.88 -4.65
C LEU A 411 13.71 2.79 -3.88
N TRP A 412 14.44 1.84 -3.28
CA TRP A 412 13.87 0.65 -2.66
C TRP A 412 14.32 0.47 -1.22
N LEU A 413 13.37 0.10 -0.35
CA LEU A 413 13.62 -0.53 0.94
C LEU A 413 13.31 -2.02 0.80
N ARG A 414 14.32 -2.87 0.95
CA ARG A 414 14.19 -4.34 0.86
C ARG A 414 14.41 -4.98 2.22
N LYS A 415 13.51 -5.88 2.60
CA LYS A 415 13.53 -6.65 3.84
C LYS A 415 13.97 -8.07 3.55
N TYR A 416 15.02 -8.53 4.23
CA TYR A 416 15.54 -9.89 4.11
C TYR A 416 15.53 -10.60 5.45
N SER A 417 15.18 -11.87 5.48
CA SER A 417 15.50 -12.75 6.62
C SER A 417 16.79 -13.51 6.35
N LEU A 418 17.57 -13.70 7.42
CA LEU A 418 18.67 -14.65 7.43
C LEU A 418 18.15 -16.03 7.79
N ILE A 419 18.38 -16.98 6.90
CA ILE A 419 18.07 -18.39 7.13
C ILE A 419 19.39 -19.13 7.31
N THR A 420 19.52 -19.79 8.46
CA THR A 420 20.70 -20.58 8.82
C THR A 420 20.35 -22.06 8.77
N ASN A 421 20.77 -22.74 7.72
CA ASN A 421 20.78 -24.20 7.67
C ASN A 421 22.17 -24.70 8.10
N GLU A 422 22.28 -25.96 8.51
CA GLU A 422 23.46 -26.52 9.22
C GLU A 422 24.84 -26.18 8.61
N ASN A 423 24.94 -25.87 7.31
CA ASN A 423 26.17 -25.39 6.66
C ASN A 423 25.99 -24.22 5.66
N ASP A 424 24.79 -23.66 5.48
CA ASP A 424 24.56 -22.58 4.49
C ASP A 424 23.73 -21.44 5.08
N LYS A 425 24.22 -20.20 4.88
CA LYS A 425 23.57 -18.97 5.32
C LYS A 425 23.01 -18.27 4.10
N LYS A 426 21.69 -18.24 3.98
CA LYS A 426 21.00 -17.64 2.83
C LYS A 426 20.19 -16.42 3.26
N LEU A 427 20.29 -15.35 2.46
CA LEU A 427 19.38 -14.21 2.55
C LEU A 427 18.14 -14.48 1.70
N CYS A 428 16.96 -14.36 2.31
CA CYS A 428 15.68 -14.49 1.61
C CYS A 428 14.97 -13.14 1.59
N LEU A 429 14.64 -12.65 0.39
CA LEU A 429 13.86 -11.42 0.20
C LEU A 429 12.42 -11.66 0.63
N ILE A 430 12.01 -11.02 1.73
CA ILE A 430 10.64 -11.06 2.27
C ILE A 430 9.78 -9.98 1.61
N GLU A 431 10.32 -8.78 1.46
CA GLU A 431 9.52 -7.63 1.04
C GLU A 431 10.38 -6.58 0.33
N GLN A 432 9.79 -5.88 -0.63
CA GLN A 432 10.40 -4.78 -1.38
C GLN A 432 9.41 -3.62 -1.47
N ILE A 433 9.81 -2.47 -0.94
CA ILE A 433 8.98 -1.28 -0.81
C ILE A 433 9.58 -0.19 -1.68
N GLU A 434 8.75 0.34 -2.57
CA GLU A 434 9.09 1.51 -3.36
C GLU A 434 9.00 2.77 -2.49
N LEU A 435 10.12 3.50 -2.36
CA LEU A 435 10.21 4.69 -1.53
C LEU A 435 9.96 6.00 -2.28
N LYS A 436 10.14 6.00 -3.62
CA LYS A 436 10.07 7.22 -4.43
C LYS A 436 8.66 7.46 -4.98
N PRO A 437 8.12 8.69 -4.92
CA PRO A 437 6.94 9.09 -5.69
C PRO A 437 7.17 9.03 -7.20
N SER A 438 6.17 8.60 -7.97
CA SER A 438 6.25 8.53 -9.45
C SER A 438 6.43 9.89 -10.13
N MET A 439 5.96 10.98 -9.49
CA MET A 439 5.97 12.34 -10.04
C MET A 439 7.34 13.04 -9.95
N ILE A 440 8.29 12.49 -9.18
CA ILE A 440 9.58 13.14 -8.88
C ILE A 440 10.68 12.50 -9.73
N SER A 441 11.55 13.33 -10.31
CA SER A 441 12.70 12.85 -11.07
C SER A 441 13.65 12.07 -10.15
N SER A 442 14.31 11.04 -10.68
CA SER A 442 15.24 10.25 -9.87
C SER A 442 16.47 11.04 -9.39
N ASN A 443 16.78 12.18 -10.01
CA ASN A 443 17.90 13.04 -9.62
C ASN A 443 17.59 13.91 -8.40
N ASP A 444 16.31 14.24 -8.18
CA ASP A 444 15.87 15.09 -7.07
C ASP A 444 15.53 14.28 -5.81
N TRP A 445 15.43 12.95 -5.96
CA TRP A 445 15.15 12.03 -4.87
C TRP A 445 16.45 11.45 -4.31
N LYS A 446 16.62 11.54 -2.99
CA LYS A 446 17.73 10.91 -2.29
C LYS A 446 17.32 10.54 -0.88
N VAL A 447 17.72 9.34 -0.44
CA VAL A 447 17.67 8.98 0.98
C VAL A 447 18.94 9.51 1.67
N ASN A 448 18.76 10.25 2.76
CA ASN A 448 19.84 10.91 3.46
C ASN A 448 20.26 10.14 4.72
N LYS A 449 19.29 9.78 5.56
CA LYS A 449 19.50 8.98 6.78
C LYS A 449 18.35 7.99 6.96
N ALA A 450 18.66 6.90 7.64
CA ALA A 450 17.67 5.93 8.09
C ALA A 450 18.06 5.42 9.47
N GLU A 451 17.08 5.32 10.36
CA GLU A 451 17.26 4.85 11.74
C GLU A 451 16.16 3.85 12.10
N PHE A 452 16.51 2.86 12.92
CA PHE A 452 15.60 1.81 13.38
C PHE A 452 15.25 1.98 14.85
N ILE A 453 13.97 1.96 15.17
CA ILE A 453 13.46 2.01 16.54
C ILE A 453 13.05 0.61 16.97
N SER A 454 13.90 -0.03 17.77
CA SER A 454 13.70 -1.41 18.21
C SER A 454 12.46 -1.63 19.09
N LYS A 455 12.04 -0.62 19.88
CA LYS A 455 10.89 -0.71 20.80
C LYS A 455 9.55 -0.71 20.07
N THR A 456 9.34 0.23 19.16
CA THR A 456 8.10 0.37 18.39
C THR A 456 8.11 -0.45 17.10
N LYS A 457 9.28 -0.99 16.71
CA LYS A 457 9.49 -1.76 15.48
C LYS A 457 9.15 -0.93 14.24
N GLU A 458 9.75 0.26 14.17
CA GLU A 458 9.54 1.25 13.12
C GLU A 458 10.89 1.70 12.54
N ILE A 459 10.88 2.04 11.26
CA ILE A 459 12.01 2.60 10.52
C ILE A 459 11.65 4.04 10.16
N ILE A 460 12.53 4.98 10.52
CA ILE A 460 12.43 6.37 10.09
C ILE A 460 13.44 6.60 8.97
N ILE A 461 12.98 7.14 7.85
CA ILE A 461 13.79 7.46 6.68
C ILE A 461 13.65 8.94 6.39
N THR A 462 14.77 9.68 6.39
CA THR A 462 14.80 11.06 5.92
C THR A 462 15.27 11.10 4.47
N THR A 463 14.57 11.88 3.65
CA THR A 463 14.85 12.01 2.22
C THR A 463 15.16 13.47 1.87
N SER A 464 15.38 13.76 0.60
CA SER A 464 15.54 15.14 0.12
C SER A 464 14.27 15.98 0.25
N ILE A 465 13.08 15.36 0.32
CA ILE A 465 11.78 16.07 0.24
C ILE A 465 10.76 15.69 1.33
N SER A 466 10.95 14.57 2.02
CA SER A 466 10.00 14.08 3.02
C SER A 466 10.69 13.23 4.09
N VAL A 467 9.98 13.00 5.19
CA VAL A 467 10.37 12.03 6.21
C VAL A 467 9.29 10.95 6.28
N LEU A 468 9.72 9.69 6.16
CA LEU A 468 8.86 8.52 6.17
C LEU A 468 9.03 7.78 7.49
N LYS A 469 7.93 7.38 8.11
CA LYS A 469 7.89 6.47 9.25
C LYS A 469 7.14 5.21 8.84
N ILE A 470 7.87 4.09 8.85
CA ILE A 470 7.45 2.82 8.23
C ILE A 470 7.48 1.73 9.30
N SER A 471 6.34 1.10 9.59
CA SER A 471 6.30 -0.12 10.42
C SER A 471 7.09 -1.25 9.75
N VAL A 472 7.81 -2.08 10.52
CA VAL A 472 8.52 -3.24 9.93
C VAL A 472 7.59 -4.37 9.48
N ALA A 473 6.32 -4.34 9.90
CA ALA A 473 5.34 -5.38 9.66
C ALA A 473 4.06 -4.80 9.06
N ARG A 474 3.60 -5.41 7.96
CA ARG A 474 2.36 -5.07 7.25
C ARG A 474 1.49 -6.32 7.13
N CYS A 475 1.24 -6.98 8.26
CA CYS A 475 0.53 -8.26 8.29
C CYS A 475 -0.91 -8.14 7.77
N ASP A 476 -1.53 -6.97 7.94
CA ASP A 476 -2.88 -6.67 7.45
C ASP A 476 -3.03 -6.79 5.93
N ARG A 477 -1.93 -6.85 5.17
CA ARG A 477 -1.94 -7.10 3.72
C ARG A 477 -2.32 -8.54 3.37
N PHE A 478 -2.12 -9.48 4.30
CA PHE A 478 -2.35 -10.90 4.09
C PHE A 478 -3.73 -11.30 4.61
N ASN A 479 -4.71 -11.26 3.71
CA ASN A 479 -6.12 -11.53 4.04
C ASN A 479 -6.44 -13.02 4.22
N THR A 480 -5.56 -13.93 3.82
CA THR A 480 -5.77 -15.38 3.90
C THR A 480 -4.65 -16.06 4.69
N SER A 481 -4.98 -17.20 5.32
CA SER A 481 -4.02 -18.02 6.06
C SER A 481 -2.85 -18.46 5.20
N HIS A 482 -3.14 -18.86 3.96
CA HIS A 482 -2.14 -19.30 2.99
C HIS A 482 -1.18 -18.17 2.62
N LEU A 483 -1.66 -16.95 2.35
CA LEU A 483 -0.78 -15.81 2.04
C LEU A 483 0.05 -15.38 3.25
N CYS A 484 -0.56 -15.34 4.44
CA CYS A 484 0.12 -14.95 5.67
C CYS A 484 1.27 -15.92 6.00
N THR A 485 1.02 -17.23 5.88
CA THR A 485 2.06 -18.26 6.11
C THR A 485 3.09 -18.30 4.99
N ALA A 486 2.69 -18.12 3.73
CA ALA A 486 3.60 -18.08 2.58
C ALA A 486 4.51 -16.85 2.55
N SER A 487 4.09 -15.76 3.18
CA SER A 487 4.90 -14.55 3.32
C SER A 487 6.23 -14.82 4.01
N MET A 488 6.26 -15.84 4.89
CA MET A 488 7.40 -16.18 5.73
C MET A 488 7.99 -14.95 6.46
N ASP A 489 7.15 -13.95 6.73
CA ASP A 489 7.54 -12.73 7.44
C ASP A 489 7.62 -13.03 8.94
N PRO A 490 8.81 -12.92 9.57
CA PRO A 490 8.98 -13.21 11.00
C PRO A 490 8.03 -12.41 11.91
N TYR A 491 7.59 -11.22 11.48
CA TYR A 491 6.74 -10.38 12.30
C TYR A 491 5.25 -10.73 12.19
N CYS A 492 4.85 -11.59 11.25
CA CYS A 492 3.45 -11.89 10.98
C CYS A 492 3.09 -13.33 11.37
N ILE A 493 1.90 -13.48 11.97
CA ILE A 493 1.35 -14.78 12.33
C ILE A 493 -0.14 -14.83 12.02
N TRP A 494 -0.60 -15.94 11.46
CA TRP A 494 -2.02 -16.16 11.22
C TRP A 494 -2.73 -16.50 12.52
N ASP A 495 -3.74 -15.69 12.86
CA ASP A 495 -4.59 -15.91 14.02
C ASP A 495 -5.84 -16.71 13.61
N ASN A 496 -5.89 -17.99 13.99
CA ASN A 496 -7.02 -18.86 13.68
C ASN A 496 -8.33 -18.44 14.38
N TYR A 497 -8.26 -17.71 15.49
CA TYR A 497 -9.45 -17.28 16.21
C TYR A 497 -10.11 -16.08 15.51
N TYR A 498 -9.30 -15.09 15.14
CA TYR A 498 -9.80 -13.88 14.46
C TYR A 498 -9.81 -13.99 12.92
N GLN A 499 -9.30 -15.10 12.35
CA GLN A 499 -9.18 -15.32 10.91
C GLN A 499 -8.47 -14.15 10.20
N ARG A 500 -7.38 -13.65 10.79
CA ARG A 500 -6.60 -12.53 10.26
C ARG A 500 -5.11 -12.69 10.55
N CYS A 501 -4.27 -12.12 9.70
CA CYS A 501 -2.84 -12.09 9.89
C CYS A 501 -2.46 -10.93 10.83
N ASN A 502 -1.97 -11.24 12.03
CA ASN A 502 -1.63 -10.26 13.06
C ASN A 502 -0.12 -10.15 13.26
N PHE A 503 0.30 -9.04 13.87
CA PHE A 503 1.66 -8.89 14.38
C PHE A 503 1.94 -9.92 15.49
N SER A 504 3.07 -10.63 15.38
CA SER A 504 3.52 -11.62 16.35
C SER A 504 3.94 -10.95 17.66
N ARG A 505 3.10 -11.04 18.70
CA ARG A 505 3.38 -10.51 20.05
C ARG A 505 3.84 -11.57 21.06
N ILE A 506 3.83 -12.86 20.71
CA ILE A 506 4.00 -13.97 21.65
C ILE A 506 5.22 -14.82 21.28
N SER A 507 5.91 -15.35 22.29
CA SER A 507 6.94 -16.40 22.21
C SER A 507 6.38 -17.78 21.77
N SER A 508 5.23 -17.81 21.08
CA SER A 508 4.61 -19.00 20.48
C SER A 508 5.36 -19.46 19.23
N TRP A 509 6.48 -18.80 18.89
CA TRP A 509 7.51 -19.25 17.97
C TRP A 509 8.05 -20.66 18.24
N LYS A 510 7.82 -21.23 19.43
CA LYS A 510 8.08 -22.65 19.70
C LYS A 510 7.15 -23.62 18.94
N ILE A 511 6.04 -23.16 18.36
CA ILE A 511 5.03 -24.02 17.71
C ILE A 511 5.27 -24.19 16.20
N SER A 512 6.13 -23.38 15.55
CA SER A 512 6.49 -23.56 14.14
C SER A 512 8.01 -23.51 13.91
N ARG A 513 8.77 -24.39 14.59
CA ARG A 513 10.15 -24.72 14.17
C ARG A 513 10.21 -25.35 12.77
N GLN A 514 9.06 -25.71 12.18
CA GLN A 514 8.98 -26.15 10.81
C GLN A 514 9.11 -24.95 9.86
N LEU A 515 10.38 -24.72 9.47
CA LEU A 515 10.81 -24.12 8.20
C LEU A 515 10.63 -22.60 8.09
N LEU A 516 11.57 -21.85 8.69
CA LEU A 516 11.99 -20.59 8.07
C LEU A 516 12.61 -20.95 6.72
N THR A 517 11.78 -20.94 5.69
CA THR A 517 12.18 -21.01 4.28
C THR A 517 11.98 -19.65 3.64
N CYS A 518 12.56 -19.43 2.45
CA CYS A 518 12.24 -18.24 1.68
C CYS A 518 10.71 -18.18 1.39
N PRO A 519 10.14 -16.98 1.19
CA PRO A 519 8.74 -16.83 0.82
C PRO A 519 8.40 -17.64 -0.43
N ILE A 520 7.19 -18.20 -0.44
CA ILE A 520 6.70 -19.04 -1.53
C ILE A 520 5.86 -18.16 -2.46
N LEU A 521 6.30 -17.95 -3.71
CA LEU A 521 5.66 -17.00 -4.64
C LEU A 521 4.57 -17.62 -5.51
N ASN A 522 4.60 -18.94 -5.67
CA ASN A 522 3.68 -19.72 -6.51
C ASN A 522 2.47 -20.24 -5.71
N VAL A 523 1.94 -19.41 -4.81
CA VAL A 523 0.79 -19.80 -3.98
C VAL A 523 -0.49 -19.46 -4.71
N THR A 524 -1.48 -20.33 -4.59
CA THR A 524 -2.83 -20.10 -5.11
C THR A 524 -3.41 -18.83 -4.49
N ILE A 525 -3.76 -17.84 -5.31
CA ILE A 525 -4.32 -16.56 -4.86
C ILE A 525 -5.75 -16.47 -5.35
N ASP A 526 -6.71 -16.60 -4.46
CA ASP A 526 -8.12 -16.37 -4.79
C ASP A 526 -8.39 -14.89 -5.04
N GLY A 527 -9.33 -14.62 -5.94
CA GLY A 527 -9.73 -13.27 -6.27
C GLY A 527 -10.48 -12.57 -5.15
N GLY A 528 -10.13 -11.31 -4.89
CA GLY A 528 -10.86 -10.41 -4.00
C GLY A 528 -11.60 -9.29 -4.75
N TRP A 529 -12.80 -8.96 -4.28
CA TRP A 529 -13.61 -7.87 -4.82
C TRP A 529 -13.01 -6.50 -4.47
N THR A 530 -12.93 -5.59 -5.45
CA THR A 530 -12.71 -4.16 -5.17
C THR A 530 -13.90 -3.55 -4.44
N SER A 531 -13.70 -2.39 -3.81
CA SER A 531 -14.82 -1.53 -3.40
C SER A 531 -15.73 -1.22 -4.60
N TRP A 532 -17.02 -1.08 -4.34
CA TRP A 532 -17.98 -0.65 -5.35
C TRP A 532 -17.63 0.74 -5.89
N SER A 533 -17.81 0.95 -7.19
CA SER A 533 -17.74 2.26 -7.81
C SER A 533 -18.81 3.20 -7.25
N SER A 534 -18.65 4.50 -7.46
CA SER A 534 -19.77 5.44 -7.35
C SER A 534 -20.89 5.04 -8.33
N TRP A 535 -22.13 5.36 -7.97
CA TRP A 535 -23.28 5.17 -8.86
C TRP A 535 -23.15 6.02 -10.12
N PHE A 536 -23.42 5.45 -11.29
CA PHE A 536 -23.44 6.11 -12.59
C PHE A 536 -24.68 5.71 -13.40
N MET A 537 -25.08 6.53 -14.37
CA MET A 537 -26.25 6.23 -15.21
C MET A 537 -25.89 5.19 -16.27
N CYS A 538 -26.68 4.12 -16.34
CA CYS A 538 -26.55 3.05 -17.32
C CYS A 538 -27.88 2.86 -18.07
N GLN A 539 -27.80 2.34 -19.30
CA GLN A 539 -28.97 2.05 -20.13
C GLN A 539 -29.04 0.55 -20.38
N GLN A 540 -30.18 -0.07 -20.09
CA GLN A 540 -30.43 -1.47 -20.44
C GLN A 540 -30.73 -1.61 -21.93
N GLU A 541 -30.58 -2.82 -22.50
CA GLU A 541 -30.90 -3.11 -23.92
C GLU A 541 -32.36 -2.76 -24.28
N THR A 542 -33.26 -2.75 -23.29
CA THR A 542 -34.66 -2.34 -23.38
C THR A 542 -34.86 -0.82 -23.52
N GLY A 543 -33.79 -0.03 -23.40
CA GLY A 543 -33.80 1.43 -23.49
C GLY A 543 -34.07 2.16 -22.17
N GLU A 544 -34.29 1.43 -21.07
CA GLU A 544 -34.56 1.99 -19.74
C GLU A 544 -33.28 2.58 -19.10
N LYS A 545 -33.40 3.76 -18.49
CA LYS A 545 -32.30 4.40 -17.75
C LYS A 545 -32.32 3.94 -16.29
N CYS A 546 -31.18 3.47 -15.78
CA CYS A 546 -30.99 3.01 -14.41
C CYS A 546 -29.74 3.61 -13.78
N GLN A 547 -29.61 3.52 -12.46
CA GLN A 547 -28.35 3.73 -11.76
C GLN A 547 -27.62 2.39 -11.61
N CYS A 548 -26.36 2.35 -12.05
CA CYS A 548 -25.48 1.20 -11.92
C CYS A 548 -24.26 1.55 -11.07
N ARG A 549 -23.73 0.55 -10.36
CA ARG A 549 -22.36 0.57 -9.84
C ARG A 549 -21.69 -0.76 -10.12
N THR A 550 -20.37 -0.75 -10.26
CA THR A 550 -19.58 -1.93 -10.61
C THR A 550 -18.47 -2.17 -9.61
N ARG A 551 -18.00 -3.41 -9.52
CA ARG A 551 -16.80 -3.81 -8.82
C ARG A 551 -16.06 -4.85 -9.64
N SER A 552 -14.77 -5.01 -9.43
CA SER A 552 -13.93 -5.95 -10.17
C SER A 552 -13.22 -6.92 -9.25
N CYS A 553 -12.91 -8.12 -9.73
CA CYS A 553 -12.23 -9.16 -8.98
C CYS A 553 -10.70 -9.02 -9.10
N THR A 554 -10.16 -7.95 -8.54
CA THR A 554 -8.76 -7.55 -8.75
C THR A 554 -8.03 -7.18 -7.47
N GLN A 555 -8.64 -7.36 -6.30
CA GLN A 555 -8.08 -6.96 -5.02
C GLN A 555 -8.02 -8.13 -4.00
N PRO A 556 -7.17 -9.15 -4.24
CA PRO A 556 -6.22 -9.32 -5.35
C PRO A 556 -6.82 -10.00 -6.59
N LYS A 557 -6.11 -10.00 -7.72
CA LYS A 557 -6.52 -10.73 -8.93
C LYS A 557 -6.25 -12.23 -8.73
N PRO A 558 -7.14 -13.15 -9.18
CA PRO A 558 -6.89 -14.58 -9.10
C PRO A 558 -5.60 -14.99 -9.81
N GLN A 559 -4.75 -15.81 -9.17
CA GLN A 559 -3.51 -16.35 -9.73
C GLN A 559 -3.22 -17.76 -9.24
N PHE A 560 -2.38 -18.49 -9.99
CA PHE A 560 -1.95 -19.87 -9.68
C PHE A 560 -3.15 -20.77 -9.33
N ASP A 561 -4.11 -20.91 -10.25
CA ASP A 561 -5.36 -21.66 -10.06
C ASP A 561 -6.29 -21.17 -8.93
N GLY A 562 -6.09 -19.95 -8.42
CA GLY A 562 -7.00 -19.36 -7.44
C GLY A 562 -8.39 -19.07 -8.00
N GLU A 563 -9.40 -19.15 -7.13
CA GLU A 563 -10.80 -19.01 -7.53
C GLU A 563 -11.16 -17.57 -7.92
N PHE A 564 -12.07 -17.42 -8.89
CA PHE A 564 -12.65 -16.11 -9.19
C PHE A 564 -13.68 -15.71 -8.12
N CYS A 565 -13.79 -14.42 -7.87
CA CYS A 565 -14.73 -13.87 -6.90
C CYS A 565 -16.16 -14.31 -7.21
N GLN A 566 -16.83 -14.90 -6.23
CA GLN A 566 -18.24 -15.29 -6.35
C GLN A 566 -19.16 -14.10 -6.02
N GLY A 567 -20.21 -13.91 -6.83
CA GLY A 567 -21.22 -12.86 -6.67
C GLY A 567 -21.30 -11.86 -7.83
N ASN A 568 -22.21 -10.89 -7.72
CA ASN A 568 -22.48 -9.95 -8.81
C ASN A 568 -21.37 -8.89 -8.92
N TYR A 569 -20.85 -8.66 -10.13
CA TYR A 569 -19.88 -7.59 -10.43
C TYR A 569 -20.54 -6.24 -10.76
N ILE A 570 -21.86 -6.25 -11.00
CA ILE A 570 -22.67 -5.07 -11.28
C ILE A 570 -23.92 -5.09 -10.39
N GLU A 571 -24.30 -3.92 -9.90
CA GLU A 571 -25.52 -3.71 -9.14
C GLU A 571 -26.34 -2.60 -9.80
N ILE A 572 -27.66 -2.81 -9.92
CA ILE A 572 -28.58 -1.94 -10.65
C ILE A 572 -29.69 -1.50 -9.69
N SER A 573 -29.98 -0.21 -9.68
CA SER A 573 -31.04 0.41 -8.87
C SER A 573 -31.74 1.54 -9.65
N GLN A 574 -32.94 1.93 -9.20
CA GLN A 574 -33.69 3.09 -9.69
C GLN A 574 -33.93 3.15 -11.22
N CYS A 575 -34.36 2.04 -11.83
CA CYS A 575 -34.74 2.05 -13.25
C CYS A 575 -36.03 2.87 -13.49
N GLU A 576 -36.03 3.68 -14.55
CA GLU A 576 -37.21 4.38 -15.06
C GLU A 576 -38.22 3.36 -15.61
N VAL A 577 -39.44 3.30 -15.05
CA VAL A 577 -40.50 2.41 -15.54
C VAL A 577 -41.61 3.25 -16.15
N HIS A 578 -41.77 3.18 -17.47
CA HIS A 578 -42.84 3.87 -18.19
C HIS A 578 -44.21 3.27 -17.87
N GLY A 579 -45.23 4.12 -17.75
CA GLY A 579 -46.60 3.71 -17.56
C GLY A 579 -47.21 3.16 -18.84
N ASP A 580 -47.94 2.06 -18.74
CA ASP A 580 -48.72 1.53 -19.87
C ASP A 580 -50.18 1.22 -19.46
N TRP A 581 -51.07 1.30 -20.45
CA TRP A 581 -52.50 1.22 -20.27
C TRP A 581 -52.94 -0.19 -19.85
N SER A 582 -53.86 -0.28 -18.90
CA SER A 582 -54.62 -1.49 -18.66
C SER A 582 -55.45 -1.83 -19.91
N PRO A 583 -55.86 -3.11 -20.09
CA PRO A 583 -56.91 -3.44 -21.03
C PRO A 583 -58.14 -2.56 -20.81
N TRP A 584 -58.84 -2.22 -21.89
CA TRP A 584 -60.11 -1.53 -21.80
C TRP A 584 -61.15 -2.36 -21.04
N SER A 585 -62.01 -1.69 -20.28
CA SER A 585 -63.23 -2.28 -19.73
C SER A 585 -64.15 -2.75 -20.86
N THR A 586 -65.11 -3.62 -20.52
CA THR A 586 -66.24 -3.88 -21.41
C THR A 586 -67.00 -2.58 -21.69
N TRP A 587 -67.57 -2.46 -22.90
CA TRP A 587 -68.45 -1.34 -23.24
C TRP A 587 -69.69 -1.32 -22.33
N SER A 588 -70.11 -0.12 -21.93
CA SER A 588 -71.38 0.11 -21.26
C SER A 588 -72.56 -0.18 -22.19
N ILE A 589 -73.77 -0.23 -21.63
CA ILE A 589 -74.98 -0.15 -22.45
C ILE A 589 -75.08 1.21 -23.15
N CYS A 590 -75.92 1.27 -24.18
CA CYS A 590 -76.22 2.52 -24.87
C CYS A 590 -77.06 3.43 -23.95
N SER A 591 -76.75 4.72 -23.95
CA SER A 591 -77.35 5.73 -23.06
C SER A 591 -78.87 5.81 -23.11
N GLN A 592 -79.48 5.44 -24.24
CA GLN A 592 -80.93 5.41 -24.46
C GLN A 592 -81.31 4.25 -25.39
N THR A 593 -82.59 3.87 -25.42
CA THR A 593 -83.08 2.74 -26.23
C THR A 593 -83.38 3.11 -27.69
N CYS A 594 -83.87 4.33 -27.95
CA CYS A 594 -84.11 4.86 -29.30
C CYS A 594 -83.59 6.29 -29.47
N GLY A 595 -83.45 6.75 -30.73
CA GLY A 595 -82.75 8.00 -31.06
C GLY A 595 -81.21 7.88 -31.03
N LYS A 596 -80.49 9.02 -31.00
CA LYS A 596 -79.02 9.06 -30.89
C LYS A 596 -78.57 8.61 -29.51
N LYS A 597 -77.75 7.55 -29.45
CA LYS A 597 -77.31 6.89 -28.20
C LYS A 597 -75.83 6.55 -28.25
N PHE A 598 -75.16 6.55 -27.10
CA PHE A 598 -73.72 6.30 -26.97
C PHE A 598 -73.42 5.22 -25.93
N ARG A 599 -72.36 4.43 -26.13
CA ARG A 599 -71.78 3.52 -25.14
C ARG A 599 -70.36 3.96 -24.82
N SER A 600 -69.89 3.68 -23.60
CA SER A 600 -68.56 4.10 -23.12
C SER A 600 -67.75 2.94 -22.56
N ARG A 601 -66.43 3.00 -22.65
CA ARG A 601 -65.48 2.10 -21.97
C ARG A 601 -64.33 2.88 -21.36
N THR A 602 -63.67 2.32 -20.34
CA THR A 602 -62.59 2.99 -19.59
C THR A 602 -61.34 2.10 -19.44
N ARG A 603 -60.17 2.71 -19.26
CA ARG A 603 -58.89 2.03 -18.97
C ARG A 603 -58.09 2.85 -17.96
N THR A 604 -57.14 2.24 -17.26
CA THR A 604 -56.31 2.90 -16.24
C THR A 604 -54.82 2.73 -16.53
N CYS A 605 -53.99 3.71 -16.18
CA CYS A 605 -52.54 3.66 -16.39
C CYS A 605 -51.85 2.85 -15.26
N THR A 606 -52.00 1.53 -15.30
CA THR A 606 -51.61 0.63 -14.20
C THR A 606 -50.82 -0.60 -14.64
N ASN A 607 -50.62 -0.81 -15.94
CA ASN A 607 -50.06 -2.07 -16.47
C ASN A 607 -48.84 -1.85 -17.38
N PRO A 608 -47.68 -1.40 -16.86
CA PRO A 608 -47.37 -1.15 -15.45
C PRO A 608 -47.64 0.30 -15.03
N LYS A 609 -47.70 0.57 -13.72
CA LYS A 609 -47.81 1.94 -13.18
C LYS A 609 -46.45 2.65 -13.30
N PRO A 610 -46.39 3.92 -13.76
CA PRO A 610 -45.14 4.64 -13.91
C PRO A 610 -44.40 4.81 -12.56
N LYS A 611 -43.08 4.60 -12.56
CA LYS A 611 -42.19 4.76 -11.40
C LYS A 611 -40.88 5.43 -11.80
N ASN A 612 -40.20 6.05 -10.83
CA ASN A 612 -38.88 6.69 -10.98
C ASN A 612 -38.79 7.58 -12.23
N ASN A 613 -39.65 8.60 -12.34
CA ASN A 613 -39.74 9.51 -13.50
C ASN A 613 -40.11 8.89 -14.86
N GLY A 614 -40.59 7.64 -14.89
CA GLY A 614 -41.15 7.07 -16.10
C GLY A 614 -42.37 7.84 -16.62
N ARG A 615 -42.47 7.93 -17.95
CA ARG A 615 -43.56 8.62 -18.66
C ARG A 615 -44.93 8.08 -18.25
N ILE A 616 -45.91 8.98 -18.11
CA ILE A 616 -47.33 8.61 -17.95
C ILE A 616 -47.91 8.08 -19.26
N CYS A 617 -49.01 7.32 -19.18
CA CYS A 617 -49.70 6.80 -20.35
C CYS A 617 -50.30 7.92 -21.20
N ILE A 618 -50.09 7.87 -22.52
CA ILE A 618 -50.58 8.88 -23.46
C ILE A 618 -51.85 8.34 -24.15
N GLY A 619 -52.94 9.12 -24.15
CA GLY A 619 -54.23 8.79 -24.76
C GLY A 619 -55.42 8.95 -23.80
N SER A 620 -56.64 8.81 -24.31
CA SER A 620 -57.85 8.96 -23.48
C SER A 620 -58.04 7.76 -22.55
N GLU A 621 -58.40 8.03 -21.28
CA GLU A 621 -58.79 7.01 -20.29
C GLU A 621 -60.23 6.50 -20.50
N ARG A 622 -61.03 7.25 -21.26
CA ARG A 622 -62.43 6.97 -21.58
C ARG A 622 -62.64 7.10 -23.09
N GLU A 623 -63.40 6.17 -23.64
CA GLU A 623 -63.78 6.14 -25.05
C GLU A 623 -65.30 6.02 -25.16
N GLU A 624 -65.89 6.74 -26.10
CA GLU A 624 -67.34 6.76 -26.36
C GLU A 624 -67.62 6.47 -27.84
N GLU A 625 -68.62 5.63 -28.10
CA GLU A 625 -69.01 5.21 -29.44
C GLU A 625 -70.53 5.31 -29.60
N SER A 626 -71.00 5.75 -30.77
CA SER A 626 -72.43 5.80 -31.08
C SER A 626 -72.99 4.38 -31.29
N CYS A 627 -74.15 4.13 -30.70
CA CYS A 627 -74.89 2.89 -30.90
C CYS A 627 -75.83 2.99 -32.13
N PRO A 628 -76.22 1.86 -32.74
CA PRO A 628 -77.09 1.85 -33.94
C PRO A 628 -78.47 2.49 -33.69
N GLU A 629 -78.86 3.49 -34.48
CA GLU A 629 -80.14 4.22 -34.33
C GLU A 629 -81.36 3.30 -34.50
N ILE A 630 -82.34 3.44 -33.59
CA ILE A 630 -83.64 2.76 -33.65
C ILE A 630 -84.73 3.83 -33.65
N ILE A 631 -85.70 3.73 -34.57
CA ILE A 631 -86.84 4.65 -34.73
C ILE A 631 -87.97 4.23 -33.77
N CYS A 632 -88.52 5.18 -33.01
CA CYS A 632 -89.59 4.96 -32.03
C CYS A 632 -90.96 5.34 -32.63
N SER A 633 -91.95 4.43 -32.66
CA SER A 633 -93.35 4.73 -33.07
C SER A 633 -94.35 4.50 -31.94
N SER A 634 -95.37 5.37 -31.86
CA SER A 634 -96.45 5.35 -30.86
C SER A 634 -97.79 5.01 -31.51
N GLU A 635 -98.44 3.91 -31.12
CA GLU A 635 -99.90 3.79 -30.99
C GLU A 635 -100.29 2.46 -30.33
N THR A 636 -101.44 2.48 -29.63
CA THR A 636 -101.72 1.77 -28.38
C THR A 636 -102.31 0.37 -28.54
N SER A 637 -101.57 -0.66 -28.11
CA SER A 637 -102.08 -2.02 -27.88
C SER A 637 -102.22 -2.31 -26.37
N ARG A 638 -103.37 -2.86 -25.92
CA ARG A 638 -103.62 -3.16 -24.49
C ARG A 638 -102.80 -4.38 -24.04
N LEU A 639 -101.64 -4.10 -23.47
CA LEU A 639 -100.72 -5.09 -22.91
C LEU A 639 -101.11 -5.50 -21.49
N SER A 640 -100.78 -6.73 -21.10
CA SER A 640 -100.88 -7.17 -19.70
C SER A 640 -99.86 -6.46 -18.80
N ASN A 641 -100.08 -6.52 -17.48
CA ASN A 641 -99.10 -6.05 -16.50
C ASN A 641 -97.81 -6.87 -16.60
N TRP A 642 -96.68 -6.23 -16.35
CA TRP A 642 -95.38 -6.89 -16.33
C TRP A 642 -95.27 -7.94 -15.23
N SER A 643 -94.56 -9.03 -15.50
CA SER A 643 -94.13 -9.98 -14.48
C SER A 643 -93.18 -9.32 -13.47
N GLU A 644 -92.96 -9.99 -12.34
CA GLU A 644 -91.82 -9.67 -11.47
C GLU A 644 -90.49 -9.83 -12.23
N TRP A 645 -89.46 -9.12 -11.74
CA TRP A 645 -88.12 -9.17 -12.32
C TRP A 645 -87.43 -10.49 -12.01
N ASP A 646 -86.83 -11.11 -13.03
CA ASP A 646 -85.94 -12.25 -12.86
C ASP A 646 -84.72 -11.89 -11.99
N ILE A 647 -84.08 -12.89 -11.38
CA ILE A 647 -82.82 -12.71 -10.66
C ILE A 647 -81.73 -12.09 -11.56
N CYS A 648 -80.88 -11.25 -10.99
CA CYS A 648 -79.83 -10.57 -11.73
C CYS A 648 -78.84 -11.57 -12.34
N SER A 649 -78.53 -11.43 -13.63
CA SER A 649 -77.66 -12.36 -14.35
C SER A 649 -76.20 -12.39 -13.88
N LYS A 650 -75.76 -11.39 -13.11
CA LYS A 650 -74.43 -11.31 -12.50
C LYS A 650 -74.51 -10.71 -11.10
N SER A 651 -73.71 -11.21 -10.16
CA SER A 651 -73.68 -10.75 -8.77
C SER A 651 -72.90 -9.43 -8.56
N CYS A 652 -72.04 -9.04 -9.49
CA CYS A 652 -71.29 -7.78 -9.48
C CYS A 652 -70.85 -7.40 -10.92
N GLY A 653 -70.35 -6.17 -11.11
CA GLY A 653 -69.77 -5.72 -12.38
C GLY A 653 -70.79 -5.49 -13.50
N GLY A 654 -72.06 -5.30 -13.14
CA GLY A 654 -73.17 -5.06 -14.07
C GLY A 654 -73.78 -6.35 -14.63
N GLY A 655 -74.92 -6.76 -14.07
CA GLY A 655 -75.81 -7.79 -14.60
C GLY A 655 -77.08 -7.20 -15.20
N ILE A 656 -77.91 -8.08 -15.76
CA ILE A 656 -79.23 -7.72 -16.31
C ILE A 656 -80.33 -8.54 -15.64
N GLN A 657 -81.43 -7.88 -15.26
CA GLN A 657 -82.71 -8.53 -14.92
C GLN A 657 -83.67 -8.36 -16.08
N LYS A 658 -84.51 -9.37 -16.31
CA LYS A 658 -85.52 -9.36 -17.35
C LYS A 658 -86.91 -9.55 -16.73
N ARG A 659 -87.91 -8.87 -17.25
CA ARG A 659 -89.33 -9.16 -16.96
C ARG A 659 -90.12 -9.18 -18.26
N ARG A 660 -91.20 -9.95 -18.28
CA ARG A 660 -92.00 -10.18 -19.50
C ARG A 660 -93.46 -9.82 -19.27
N ARG A 661 -94.13 -9.32 -20.32
CA ARG A 661 -95.58 -9.19 -20.39
C ARG A 661 -96.10 -9.90 -21.64
N THR A 662 -97.36 -10.33 -21.61
CA THR A 662 -98.01 -11.02 -22.73
C THR A 662 -99.11 -10.17 -23.35
N CYS A 663 -99.40 -10.42 -24.63
CA CYS A 663 -100.48 -9.76 -25.37
C CYS A 663 -101.74 -10.65 -25.34
N SER A 664 -102.90 -10.16 -24.93
CA SER A 664 -104.14 -10.94 -24.85
C SER A 664 -105.14 -10.51 -25.92
N SER A 665 -105.26 -11.32 -26.99
CA SER A 665 -106.48 -11.61 -27.80
C SER A 665 -106.20 -11.74 -29.31
N ASN A 666 -106.52 -12.93 -29.85
CA ASN A 666 -106.88 -13.29 -31.23
C ASN A 666 -105.96 -12.87 -32.39
N GLY A 667 -104.76 -13.45 -32.44
CA GLY A 667 -104.17 -13.86 -33.73
C GLY A 667 -103.40 -12.83 -34.56
N GLU A 668 -103.28 -11.57 -34.12
CA GLU A 668 -102.38 -10.59 -34.74
C GLU A 668 -101.08 -10.40 -33.93
N LYS A 669 -99.95 -10.23 -34.64
CA LYS A 669 -98.62 -10.02 -34.04
C LYS A 669 -98.56 -8.65 -33.37
N CYS A 670 -98.37 -8.63 -32.05
CA CYS A 670 -98.08 -7.40 -31.31
C CYS A 670 -96.64 -6.96 -31.64
N ASN A 671 -96.48 -5.76 -32.22
CA ASN A 671 -95.18 -5.21 -32.63
C ASN A 671 -94.44 -4.45 -31.51
N GLU A 672 -94.96 -4.48 -30.27
CA GLU A 672 -94.33 -3.86 -29.11
C GLU A 672 -93.43 -4.85 -28.34
N CYS A 673 -92.37 -4.33 -27.70
CA CYS A 673 -91.45 -5.15 -26.90
C CYS A 673 -92.17 -5.81 -25.72
N LEU A 674 -92.21 -7.14 -25.74
CA LEU A 674 -92.78 -7.99 -24.69
C LEU A 674 -91.80 -8.23 -23.52
N ASP A 675 -90.56 -7.81 -23.68
CA ASP A 675 -89.46 -8.02 -22.76
C ASP A 675 -88.86 -6.67 -22.34
N GLU A 676 -88.73 -6.43 -21.04
CA GLU A 676 -88.04 -5.27 -20.47
C GLU A 676 -86.80 -5.74 -19.72
N ILE A 677 -85.68 -5.03 -19.91
CA ILE A 677 -84.39 -5.37 -19.32
C ILE A 677 -83.87 -4.16 -18.54
N ARG A 678 -83.43 -4.37 -17.30
CA ARG A 678 -82.76 -3.34 -16.49
C ARG A 678 -81.41 -3.82 -15.97
N LEU A 679 -80.53 -2.87 -15.70
CA LEU A 679 -79.25 -3.13 -15.06
C LEU A 679 -79.43 -3.39 -13.56
N CYS A 680 -78.56 -4.23 -13.04
CA CYS A 680 -78.47 -4.58 -11.63
C CYS A 680 -77.01 -4.82 -11.25
N ASN A 681 -76.68 -4.66 -9.97
CA ASN A 681 -75.34 -4.92 -9.42
C ASN A 681 -74.20 -4.18 -10.14
N GLU A 682 -74.32 -2.84 -10.25
CA GLU A 682 -73.37 -1.96 -10.96
C GLU A 682 -72.05 -1.70 -10.21
N LEU A 683 -71.91 -2.21 -8.99
CA LEU A 683 -70.67 -2.10 -8.23
C LEU A 683 -69.57 -2.96 -8.88
N PRO A 684 -68.33 -2.45 -9.02
CA PRO A 684 -67.22 -3.18 -9.63
C PRO A 684 -66.93 -4.47 -8.84
N CYS A 685 -66.73 -5.58 -9.57
CA CYS A 685 -66.34 -6.83 -8.94
C CYS A 685 -64.95 -6.69 -8.31
N PRO A 686 -64.71 -7.31 -7.14
CA PRO A 686 -63.36 -7.41 -6.59
C PRO A 686 -62.46 -8.13 -7.60
N ILE A 687 -61.40 -7.46 -8.02
CA ILE A 687 -60.40 -8.00 -8.94
C ILE A 687 -59.64 -9.09 -8.21
N GLN A 688 -59.71 -10.33 -8.70
CA GLN A 688 -58.89 -11.41 -8.17
C GLN A 688 -57.43 -11.21 -8.62
N PRO A 689 -56.46 -11.20 -7.68
CA PRO A 689 -55.06 -11.06 -8.04
C PRO A 689 -54.59 -12.31 -8.80
N VAL A 690 -54.15 -12.10 -10.04
CA VAL A 690 -53.45 -13.11 -10.85
C VAL A 690 -51.95 -12.94 -10.71
N THR A 691 -51.21 -14.05 -10.71
CA THR A 691 -49.74 -14.00 -10.73
C THR A 691 -49.23 -13.53 -12.10
N MET A 692 -47.98 -13.06 -12.16
CA MET A 692 -47.28 -12.96 -13.44
C MET A 692 -47.17 -14.34 -14.11
N TRP A 693 -46.96 -14.35 -15.42
CA TRP A 693 -46.69 -15.59 -16.16
C TRP A 693 -45.41 -16.25 -15.66
N THR A 694 -45.41 -17.58 -15.53
CA THR A 694 -44.17 -18.33 -15.33
C THR A 694 -43.27 -18.21 -16.56
N ASN A 695 -41.98 -18.46 -16.38
CA ASN A 695 -41.05 -18.64 -17.50
C ASN A 695 -41.52 -19.80 -18.41
N TRP A 696 -41.12 -19.75 -19.69
CA TRP A 696 -41.38 -20.83 -20.64
C TRP A 696 -40.64 -22.10 -20.21
N THR A 697 -41.36 -23.21 -20.14
CA THR A 697 -40.85 -24.53 -19.77
C THR A 697 -40.99 -25.49 -20.93
N ARG A 698 -39.96 -26.29 -21.22
CA ARG A 698 -39.94 -27.25 -22.33
C ARG A 698 -40.61 -28.54 -21.91
N ILE A 699 -41.52 -29.05 -22.73
CA ILE A 699 -42.15 -30.37 -22.54
C ILE A 699 -41.92 -31.18 -23.81
N VAL A 700 -41.36 -32.40 -23.68
CA VAL A 700 -41.16 -33.31 -24.81
C VAL A 700 -42.31 -34.31 -24.80
N LEU A 701 -43.23 -34.21 -25.78
CA LEU A 701 -44.22 -35.25 -26.05
C LEU A 701 -43.57 -36.33 -26.94
N GLN A 702 -43.92 -37.58 -26.69
CA GLN A 702 -43.30 -38.80 -27.23
C GLN A 702 -43.05 -38.80 -28.75
N LYS A 703 -41.92 -39.41 -29.15
CA LYS A 703 -41.48 -39.64 -30.53
C LYS A 703 -42.50 -40.43 -31.35
N ASP A 704 -43.12 -39.78 -32.32
CA ASP A 704 -43.62 -40.47 -33.51
C ASP A 704 -42.57 -40.39 -34.63
N ARG A 705 -42.09 -41.57 -35.02
CA ARG A 705 -41.17 -41.76 -36.15
C ARG A 705 -41.97 -41.59 -37.44
N LEU A 706 -41.78 -40.47 -38.13
CA LEU A 706 -41.83 -40.29 -39.59
C LEU A 706 -42.08 -38.81 -39.92
N ASN A 707 -41.05 -37.98 -39.72
CA ASN A 707 -40.64 -36.86 -40.59
C ASN A 707 -39.69 -35.91 -39.83
N SER A 708 -38.64 -35.52 -40.51
CA SER A 708 -37.48 -34.80 -40.02
C SER A 708 -37.74 -33.29 -39.89
N ASP A 709 -38.22 -32.86 -38.71
CA ASP A 709 -37.88 -31.58 -38.10
C ASP A 709 -38.27 -31.65 -36.61
N ASP A 710 -37.27 -31.67 -35.71
CA ASP A 710 -37.49 -31.66 -34.26
C ASP A 710 -38.15 -30.33 -33.85
N MET A 711 -39.47 -30.34 -33.74
CA MET A 711 -40.25 -29.23 -33.20
C MET A 711 -40.34 -29.32 -31.69
N ILE A 712 -39.92 -28.26 -30.99
CA ILE A 712 -39.95 -28.16 -29.53
C ILE A 712 -41.24 -27.46 -29.10
N THR A 713 -41.98 -28.04 -28.15
CA THR A 713 -43.12 -27.37 -27.52
C THR A 713 -42.73 -26.76 -26.18
N GLU A 714 -43.02 -25.47 -26.03
CA GLU A 714 -42.82 -24.74 -24.78
C GLU A 714 -44.16 -24.31 -24.21
N THR A 715 -44.32 -24.39 -22.88
CA THR A 715 -45.53 -23.99 -22.18
C THR A 715 -45.24 -23.00 -21.06
N ARG A 716 -46.19 -22.11 -20.79
CA ARG A 716 -46.18 -21.26 -19.58
C ARG A 716 -47.59 -21.16 -19.00
N SER A 717 -47.65 -20.89 -17.70
CA SER A 717 -48.91 -20.82 -16.95
C SER A 717 -48.95 -19.56 -16.09
N ARG A 718 -50.15 -19.12 -15.73
CA ARG A 718 -50.37 -18.13 -14.67
C ARG A 718 -51.45 -18.66 -13.72
N PHE A 719 -51.36 -18.29 -12.45
CA PHE A 719 -52.21 -18.83 -11.41
C PHE A 719 -53.14 -17.75 -10.84
N VAL A 720 -54.33 -18.16 -10.43
CA VAL A 720 -55.24 -17.38 -9.59
C VAL A 720 -55.12 -17.93 -8.17
N CYS A 721 -54.85 -17.05 -7.22
CA CYS A 721 -54.86 -17.41 -5.80
C CYS A 721 -56.25 -17.13 -5.25
N THR A 722 -56.89 -18.16 -4.71
CA THR A 722 -58.16 -18.01 -3.97
C THR A 722 -57.97 -18.44 -2.52
N LEU A 723 -58.57 -17.67 -1.61
CA LEU A 723 -58.68 -18.04 -0.20
C LEU A 723 -60.01 -18.77 -0.02
N SER A 724 -59.98 -20.07 0.26
CA SER A 724 -61.20 -20.82 0.52
C SER A 724 -61.70 -20.52 1.93
N SER A 725 -62.84 -19.81 2.03
CA SER A 725 -63.50 -19.56 3.31
C SER A 725 -64.39 -20.76 3.69
N SER A 726 -63.76 -21.86 4.11
CA SER A 726 -64.43 -22.93 4.85
C SER A 726 -63.68 -23.13 6.17
N SER A 727 -64.43 -23.02 7.26
CA SER A 727 -64.03 -23.08 8.67
C SER A 727 -62.67 -23.71 9.00
N ASP A 728 -61.87 -22.92 9.71
CA ASP A 728 -60.72 -23.24 10.59
C ASP A 728 -59.30 -23.43 10.04
N GLN A 729 -59.02 -23.31 8.75
CA GLN A 729 -57.64 -23.07 8.28
C GLN A 729 -57.61 -22.16 7.04
N GLN A 730 -56.94 -21.00 7.13
CA GLN A 730 -56.64 -20.18 5.95
C GLN A 730 -55.68 -20.95 5.03
N ARG A 731 -56.24 -21.69 4.08
CA ARG A 731 -55.48 -22.40 3.05
C ARG A 731 -55.50 -21.59 1.76
N LEU A 732 -54.31 -21.37 1.20
CA LEU A 732 -54.14 -20.67 -0.06
C LEU A 732 -54.27 -21.71 -1.19
N GLU A 733 -55.37 -21.66 -1.93
CA GLU A 733 -55.61 -22.55 -3.07
C GLU A 733 -55.08 -21.87 -4.34
N ILE A 734 -54.08 -22.50 -4.96
CA ILE A 734 -53.46 -22.03 -6.20
C ILE A 734 -54.05 -22.85 -7.35
N ASP A 735 -54.92 -22.23 -8.14
CA ASP A 735 -55.48 -22.83 -9.35
C ASP A 735 -54.82 -22.22 -10.60
N SER A 736 -54.53 -23.04 -11.60
CA SER A 736 -54.01 -22.57 -12.89
C SER A 736 -55.13 -21.93 -13.72
N ASP A 737 -55.03 -20.63 -13.97
CA ASP A 737 -56.05 -19.86 -14.68
C ASP A 737 -55.92 -19.97 -16.20
N LYS A 738 -54.67 -19.94 -16.70
CA LYS A 738 -54.43 -20.05 -18.15
C LYS A 738 -53.08 -20.70 -18.46
N VAL A 739 -53.08 -21.65 -19.39
CA VAL A 739 -51.87 -22.28 -19.95
C VAL A 739 -51.81 -21.99 -21.44
N ILE A 740 -50.64 -21.58 -21.92
CA ILE A 740 -50.38 -21.31 -23.34
C ILE A 740 -49.18 -22.15 -23.76
N TYR A 741 -49.25 -22.70 -24.97
CA TYR A 741 -48.14 -23.39 -25.61
C TYR A 741 -47.72 -22.70 -26.91
N ARG A 742 -46.46 -22.90 -27.30
CA ARG A 742 -45.90 -22.50 -28.59
C ARG A 742 -45.07 -23.63 -29.15
N VAL A 743 -45.04 -23.72 -30.48
CA VAL A 743 -44.16 -24.66 -31.20
C VAL A 743 -43.01 -23.88 -31.80
N CYS A 744 -41.78 -24.29 -31.49
CA CYS A 744 -40.55 -23.64 -31.91
C CYS A 744 -39.67 -24.62 -32.68
N ASN A 745 -38.88 -24.12 -33.64
CA ASN A 745 -37.82 -24.91 -34.26
C ASN A 745 -36.66 -25.15 -33.28
N ASN A 746 -35.82 -26.17 -33.55
CA ASN A 746 -34.73 -26.69 -32.69
C ASN A 746 -33.75 -25.67 -32.06
N LYS A 747 -33.74 -24.41 -32.53
CA LYS A 747 -32.88 -23.31 -32.00
C LYS A 747 -33.63 -22.26 -31.16
N GLY A 748 -34.97 -22.31 -31.05
CA GLY A 748 -35.76 -21.42 -30.18
C GLY A 748 -35.96 -19.98 -30.67
N TYR A 749 -35.50 -19.63 -31.88
CA TYR A 749 -35.54 -18.26 -32.40
C TYR A 749 -36.82 -17.91 -33.19
N ASP A 750 -37.55 -18.90 -33.70
CA ASP A 750 -38.77 -18.69 -34.47
C ASP A 750 -39.86 -19.63 -33.94
N CYS A 751 -40.89 -19.05 -33.32
CA CYS A 751 -41.93 -19.78 -32.61
C CYS A 751 -43.31 -19.28 -33.03
N GLN A 752 -44.17 -20.17 -33.51
CA GLN A 752 -45.57 -19.86 -33.82
C GLN A 752 -46.47 -20.21 -32.64
N GLN A 753 -47.28 -19.25 -32.20
CA GLN A 753 -48.22 -19.45 -31.10
C GLN A 753 -49.46 -20.20 -31.61
N THR A 754 -49.65 -21.43 -31.14
CA THR A 754 -50.76 -22.29 -31.52
C THR A 754 -51.65 -22.52 -30.31
N GLY A 755 -52.72 -21.73 -30.15
CA GLY A 755 -53.83 -22.05 -29.24
C GLY A 755 -53.68 -21.76 -27.73
N ASN A 756 -54.83 -21.65 -27.06
CA ASN A 756 -54.99 -21.52 -25.61
C ASN A 756 -55.80 -22.73 -25.11
N PHE A 757 -55.40 -23.36 -24.00
CA PHE A 757 -56.26 -24.30 -23.27
C PHE A 757 -56.51 -23.79 -21.85
N LEU A 758 -57.77 -23.87 -21.41
CA LEU A 758 -58.15 -23.80 -20.01
C LEU A 758 -58.02 -25.20 -19.43
N ILE A 759 -56.97 -25.43 -18.65
CA ILE A 759 -56.83 -26.66 -17.88
C ILE A 759 -57.02 -26.27 -16.41
N LEU A 760 -58.18 -26.60 -15.85
CA LEU A 760 -58.40 -26.56 -14.41
C LEU A 760 -57.69 -27.77 -13.80
N ARG A 761 -56.44 -27.58 -13.35
CA ARG A 761 -55.73 -28.59 -12.56
C ARG A 761 -55.55 -28.05 -11.15
N ARG A 762 -56.33 -28.61 -10.23
CA ARG A 762 -56.15 -28.40 -8.78
C ARG A 762 -54.86 -29.08 -8.34
N VAL A 763 -53.89 -28.29 -7.91
CA VAL A 763 -52.69 -28.81 -7.25
C VAL A 763 -52.83 -28.52 -5.76
N ARG A 764 -52.99 -29.59 -4.97
CA ARG A 764 -52.89 -29.51 -3.51
C ARG A 764 -51.42 -29.42 -3.13
N ILE A 765 -51.01 -28.31 -2.55
CA ILE A 765 -49.75 -28.24 -1.80
C ILE A 765 -50.12 -28.60 -0.36
N LEU A 766 -49.55 -29.70 0.16
CA LEU A 766 -49.68 -30.09 1.56
C LEU A 766 -48.74 -29.27 2.43
#